data_AF-A0A3N5SL19-F1
#
_entry.id   AF-A0A3N5SL19-F1
#
_cell.length_a   1.000
_cell.length_b   1.000
_cell.length_c   1.000
_cell.angle_alpha   90.00
_cell.angle_beta   90.00
_cell.angle_gamma   90.00
#
_symmetry.space_group_name_H-M   'P 1'
#
loop_
_entity.id
_entity.type
_entity.pdbx_description
1 polymer ?
#
loop_
_entity_poly.entity_id
_entity_poly.type
_entity_poly.pdbx_seq_one_letter_code
_entity_poly.pdbx_strand_id
1 'polypeptide(L)'
;MHWIGGSGRFCYSQDASVRSRVGIHPRVEVAMPIPLPVFRDAIHRVTAFAPASTWFRNAIVISLVIAGSAAAQEVRLKNGLVLRGIPQRVQTMYTGERKPKNYDEIVGYPIQSITTPVKRYFVPYFQVEEENRDADLGRHEVFRFKNQKLSGGASRQIAAVGGFAETPPPFDEHGRRIVRLASPSGDISVIQAISEIGPESIRLVALNYVWETAMATSSLPAEQLDAILRKAIDPQKLDSRLQLARFFIQSQNFASAERELEAISRDFPDQSKTVTMVRQSLAQDRAGQILSELKLRQRAGQHALVYELCRKFPSDEVSATILREVRELQGEYEATIERAAKIRELLADLQGKLQESPQREMVAPLRLELLAQLNHANISRLDAFLNLSVDQSLSAEEKLALALSGWVVGSDNAVTELDQAIALWQARTLALDYLRTATDSGNERQQIVESLQSLEGVGPRRVAQLLPLLPPPLDSAGAIPGKISEIRASDDRDEVSVTYSVFLPPEYHHEHSYPVILALHAEGKTTAQEAAFWAGSDQKAGQAARHGYIVVAPEYQSKPNQTQYDYSVLAHTRALQALRDAGNRFSLDFDRVFLSGHQMGGDAAFDLGFSHPDLFAGVIPIAGVSDQVCQFYWENARNTPFFIILGQLDRDTVARNERELERMMRHKFDATYVEYIGSGPDSFYAEIHTLFDWMSRLQRSRWPRRIDAKVLRPTENRFDWLEIGEPPTPNRLVRNESNRKTTAKPLKVEAEV
;
A
#
# COMPACT_ATOMS: atom_id res chain seq x y z
N MET A 1 15.24 -31.70 -7.18
CA MET A 1 16.54 -31.51 -7.85
C MET A 1 17.62 -31.40 -6.78
N HIS A 2 18.72 -32.12 -6.95
CA HIS A 2 19.74 -32.36 -5.92
C HIS A 2 20.42 -31.09 -5.41
N TRP A 3 20.58 -30.99 -4.09
CA TRP A 3 21.45 -30.04 -3.41
C TRP A 3 22.88 -30.60 -3.36
N ILE A 4 23.86 -29.83 -3.83
CA ILE A 4 25.27 -30.04 -3.53
C ILE A 4 25.81 -28.73 -2.97
N GLY A 5 26.05 -28.71 -1.66
CA GLY A 5 26.84 -27.68 -1.00
C GLY A 5 28.33 -27.93 -1.25
N GLY A 6 29.05 -26.89 -1.63
CA GLY A 6 30.50 -26.91 -1.79
C GLY A 6 31.05 -25.51 -1.56
N SER A 7 31.65 -25.31 -0.39
CA SER A 7 32.38 -24.11 0.00
C SER A 7 33.71 -24.03 -0.76
N GLY A 8 33.75 -23.25 -1.85
CA GLY A 8 34.98 -22.94 -2.59
C GLY A 8 35.50 -21.54 -2.25
N ARG A 9 36.56 -21.46 -1.44
CA ARG A 9 37.36 -20.23 -1.29
C ARG A 9 38.19 -20.02 -2.56
N PHE A 10 38.01 -18.90 -3.25
CA PHE A 10 38.90 -18.44 -4.31
C PHE A 10 39.60 -17.15 -3.89
N CYS A 11 40.93 -17.19 -3.77
CA CYS A 11 41.77 -16.01 -3.63
C CYS A 11 41.79 -15.21 -4.95
N TYR A 12 41.52 -13.90 -4.90
CA TYR A 12 41.66 -13.01 -6.04
C TYR A 12 42.98 -12.21 -5.98
N SER A 13 43.76 -12.28 -7.06
CA SER A 13 44.78 -11.28 -7.42
C SER A 13 44.17 -10.23 -8.35
N GLN A 14 44.70 -9.01 -8.29
CA GLN A 14 44.25 -7.85 -9.07
C GLN A 14 44.47 -8.01 -10.59
N ASP A 15 43.59 -7.32 -11.32
CA ASP A 15 43.66 -6.83 -12.70
C ASP A 15 43.02 -7.60 -13.89
N ALA A 16 42.36 -6.76 -14.69
CA ALA A 16 41.94 -6.87 -16.09
C ALA A 16 40.69 -7.69 -16.46
N SER A 17 39.72 -6.95 -17.03
CA SER A 17 38.51 -7.40 -17.70
C SER A 17 38.75 -8.50 -18.74
N VAL A 18 37.99 -9.60 -18.66
CA VAL A 18 37.88 -10.58 -19.75
C VAL A 18 36.41 -10.85 -20.06
N ARG A 19 35.97 -10.37 -21.24
CA ARG A 19 34.78 -10.88 -21.93
C ARG A 19 35.22 -12.11 -22.75
N SER A 20 34.62 -13.27 -22.54
CA SER A 20 34.73 -14.39 -23.46
C SER A 20 33.48 -14.44 -24.36
N ARG A 21 33.66 -14.14 -25.65
CA ARG A 21 32.74 -14.54 -26.73
C ARG A 21 33.50 -15.43 -27.68
N VAL A 22 32.95 -16.62 -27.93
CA VAL A 22 33.40 -17.52 -29.00
C VAL A 22 32.84 -16.98 -30.32
N GLY A 23 33.74 -16.75 -31.29
CA GLY A 23 33.39 -16.30 -32.63
C GLY A 23 33.33 -17.45 -33.63
N ILE A 24 32.43 -17.31 -34.62
CA ILE A 24 32.55 -17.94 -35.94
C ILE A 24 32.34 -16.83 -36.99
N HIS A 25 33.17 -16.90 -38.03
CA HIS A 25 33.62 -15.89 -39.00
C HIS A 25 32.64 -15.65 -40.21
N PRO A 26 32.96 -14.77 -41.19
CA PRO A 26 32.04 -13.78 -41.78
C PRO A 26 31.82 -13.94 -43.31
N ARG A 27 31.03 -13.04 -43.92
CA ARG A 27 31.08 -12.51 -45.32
C ARG A 27 29.87 -11.55 -45.49
N VAL A 28 29.84 -10.42 -46.20
CA VAL A 28 30.74 -9.60 -47.04
C VAL A 28 30.05 -8.23 -47.17
N GLU A 29 30.82 -7.15 -47.31
CA GLU A 29 30.40 -5.76 -47.54
C GLU A 29 29.68 -5.55 -48.88
N VAL A 30 28.75 -4.59 -48.92
CA VAL A 30 28.66 -3.60 -50.02
C VAL A 30 28.24 -2.25 -49.44
N ALA A 31 29.09 -1.26 -49.61
CA ALA A 31 28.80 0.16 -49.43
C ALA A 31 28.29 0.76 -50.76
N MET A 32 27.36 1.71 -50.71
CA MET A 32 27.64 3.09 -51.16
C MET A 32 26.46 4.06 -50.89
N PRO A 33 26.75 5.37 -50.76
CA PRO A 33 25.84 6.43 -50.29
C PRO A 33 25.38 7.38 -51.42
N ILE A 34 24.27 8.11 -51.24
CA ILE A 34 24.02 9.37 -51.99
C ILE A 34 23.33 10.42 -51.07
N PRO A 35 23.70 11.73 -51.14
CA PRO A 35 23.38 12.73 -50.10
C PRO A 35 22.57 13.97 -50.57
N LEU A 36 22.29 14.87 -49.60
CA LEU A 36 22.01 16.34 -49.65
C LEU A 36 20.56 16.84 -49.90
N PRO A 37 20.20 18.12 -49.55
CA PRO A 37 20.85 19.15 -48.70
C PRO A 37 19.88 19.78 -47.64
N VAL A 38 20.34 20.21 -46.46
CA VAL A 38 20.76 21.59 -46.08
C VAL A 38 19.82 22.72 -46.53
N PHE A 39 19.13 23.35 -45.56
CA PHE A 39 18.86 24.79 -45.56
C PHE A 39 19.17 25.35 -44.17
N ARG A 40 20.11 26.27 -44.13
CA ARG A 40 20.53 27.08 -42.97
C ARG A 40 20.62 28.50 -43.49
N ASP A 41 19.92 29.42 -42.84
CA ASP A 41 20.27 30.85 -42.68
C ASP A 41 19.12 31.52 -41.90
N ALA A 42 19.33 32.09 -40.71
CA ALA A 42 20.19 33.21 -40.30
C ALA A 42 19.35 34.50 -40.19
N ILE A 43 19.08 34.95 -38.96
CA ILE A 43 19.06 36.39 -38.62
C ILE A 43 19.72 36.57 -37.25
N HIS A 44 20.71 37.46 -37.24
CA HIS A 44 21.62 37.82 -36.16
C HIS A 44 21.12 39.03 -35.35
N ARG A 45 21.50 39.03 -34.06
CA ARG A 45 22.02 40.15 -33.23
C ARG A 45 21.13 41.36 -32.93
N VAL A 46 20.88 41.58 -31.63
CA VAL A 46 21.24 42.83 -30.94
C VAL A 46 21.92 42.48 -29.60
N THR A 47 23.03 43.16 -29.33
CA THR A 47 23.99 42.97 -28.25
C THR A 47 23.68 43.80 -27.00
N ALA A 48 23.96 43.18 -25.84
CA ALA A 48 24.62 43.72 -24.64
C ALA A 48 23.95 44.84 -23.83
N PHE A 49 23.56 44.52 -22.59
CA PHE A 49 24.02 45.15 -21.35
C PHE A 49 23.74 44.21 -20.16
N ALA A 50 24.68 44.11 -19.22
CA ALA A 50 24.57 43.43 -17.93
C ALA A 50 25.13 44.39 -16.85
N PRO A 51 25.00 44.14 -15.52
CA PRO A 51 24.20 43.15 -14.79
C PRO A 51 23.39 43.77 -13.61
N ALA A 52 22.59 42.94 -12.93
CA ALA A 52 22.16 43.00 -11.51
C ALA A 52 20.64 42.80 -11.30
N SER A 53 20.32 42.02 -10.26
CA SER A 53 18.99 41.59 -9.76
C SER A 53 18.37 40.36 -10.42
N THR A 54 18.90 39.18 -10.11
CA THR A 54 18.15 37.92 -10.16
C THR A 54 17.13 37.89 -9.03
N TRP A 55 15.88 38.24 -9.35
CA TRP A 55 14.71 37.93 -8.52
C TRP A 55 13.79 36.96 -9.27
N PHE A 56 13.39 35.94 -8.52
CA PHE A 56 12.48 34.84 -8.78
C PHE A 56 11.41 35.07 -9.87
N ARG A 57 11.38 34.15 -10.85
CA ARG A 57 10.21 33.88 -11.70
C ARG A 57 9.82 32.41 -11.51
N ASN A 58 8.89 32.14 -10.61
CA ASN A 58 8.16 30.88 -10.60
C ASN A 58 7.17 30.93 -11.76
N ALA A 59 7.45 30.18 -12.82
CA ALA A 59 6.54 30.05 -13.95
C ALA A 59 5.45 29.03 -13.61
N ILE A 60 4.20 29.49 -13.70
CA ILE A 60 3.01 28.64 -13.82
C ILE A 60 3.25 27.70 -15.00
N VAL A 61 2.92 26.42 -14.84
CA VAL A 61 2.91 25.42 -15.91
C VAL A 61 2.00 25.93 -17.04
N ILE A 62 2.60 26.50 -18.09
CA ILE A 62 1.93 26.66 -19.38
C ILE A 62 2.48 25.54 -20.26
N SER A 63 1.94 24.33 -20.06
CA SER A 63 1.98 23.32 -21.11
C SER A 63 1.23 23.87 -22.32
N LEU A 64 1.75 23.68 -23.53
CA LEU A 64 1.03 24.00 -24.76
C LEU A 64 -0.27 23.18 -24.79
N VAL A 65 -1.36 23.81 -24.37
CA VAL A 65 -2.69 23.21 -24.24
C VAL A 65 -3.26 23.04 -25.64
N ILE A 66 -3.39 21.79 -26.12
CA ILE A 66 -4.37 21.51 -27.15
C ILE A 66 -5.73 21.53 -26.45
N ALA A 67 -6.40 22.68 -26.49
CA ALA A 67 -7.69 22.90 -25.85
C ALA A 67 -8.80 22.21 -26.66
N GLY A 68 -8.89 20.89 -26.53
CA GLY A 68 -10.14 20.17 -26.74
C GLY A 68 -10.96 20.23 -25.46
N SER A 69 -12.27 20.38 -25.57
CA SER A 69 -13.21 20.24 -24.44
C SER A 69 -13.14 18.81 -23.89
N ALA A 70 -12.19 18.55 -22.99
CA ALA A 70 -11.98 17.23 -22.43
C ALA A 70 -12.97 17.01 -21.27
N ALA A 71 -13.94 16.12 -21.48
CA ALA A 71 -14.77 15.58 -20.42
C ALA A 71 -13.90 14.78 -19.43
N ALA A 72 -14.37 14.63 -18.19
CA ALA A 72 -13.75 13.72 -17.24
C ALA A 72 -13.85 12.28 -17.77
N GLN A 73 -12.79 11.49 -17.59
CA GLN A 73 -12.66 10.13 -18.10
C GLN A 73 -12.15 9.21 -16.99
N GLU A 74 -12.35 7.90 -17.18
CA GLU A 74 -11.68 6.87 -16.38
C GLU A 74 -10.45 6.38 -17.14
N VAL A 75 -9.30 6.40 -16.48
CA VAL A 75 -8.04 5.87 -17.01
C VAL A 75 -7.65 4.66 -16.20
N ARG A 76 -7.69 3.48 -16.83
CA ARG A 76 -7.26 2.22 -16.21
C ARG A 76 -5.78 1.99 -16.51
N LEU A 77 -5.01 1.70 -15.48
CA LEU A 77 -3.60 1.32 -15.57
C LEU A 77 -3.45 -0.19 -15.66
N LYS A 78 -2.31 -0.68 -16.18
CA LYS A 78 -1.97 -2.11 -16.27
C LYS A 78 -1.94 -2.84 -14.94
N ASN A 79 -1.72 -2.13 -13.84
CA ASN A 79 -1.81 -2.68 -12.48
C ASN A 79 -3.27 -2.74 -11.95
N GLY A 80 -4.24 -2.37 -12.79
CA GLY A 80 -5.67 -2.39 -12.48
C GLY A 80 -6.18 -1.17 -11.72
N LEU A 81 -5.33 -0.21 -11.34
CA LEU A 81 -5.78 1.04 -10.71
C LEU A 81 -6.58 1.86 -11.73
N VAL A 82 -7.72 2.40 -11.28
CA VAL A 82 -8.56 3.28 -12.10
C VAL A 82 -8.46 4.70 -11.54
N LEU A 83 -7.96 5.61 -12.38
CA LEU A 83 -7.83 7.03 -12.07
C LEU A 83 -8.93 7.81 -12.78
N ARG A 84 -9.56 8.74 -12.06
CA ARG A 84 -10.66 9.56 -12.59
C ARG A 84 -10.21 11.01 -12.72
N GLY A 85 -10.50 11.63 -13.85
CA GLY A 85 -10.22 13.06 -14.06
C GLY A 85 -10.08 13.40 -15.53
N ILE A 86 -9.48 14.55 -15.82
CA ILE A 86 -9.26 15.03 -17.18
C ILE A 86 -7.88 14.57 -17.65
N PRO A 87 -7.79 13.62 -18.60
CA PRO A 87 -6.51 13.13 -19.09
C PRO A 87 -5.84 14.15 -20.03
N GLN A 88 -4.54 14.38 -19.86
CA GLN A 88 -3.71 15.18 -20.77
C GLN A 88 -2.32 14.54 -20.99
N ARG A 89 -1.76 14.78 -22.18
CA ARG A 89 -0.42 14.29 -22.54
C ARG A 89 0.64 15.31 -22.20
N VAL A 90 1.68 14.88 -21.49
CA VAL A 90 2.78 15.73 -21.02
C VAL A 90 4.11 15.20 -21.56
N GLN A 91 4.99 16.12 -21.97
CA GLN A 91 6.30 15.76 -22.54
C GLN A 91 7.35 15.46 -21.47
N THR A 92 7.32 16.19 -20.35
CA THR A 92 8.36 16.15 -19.32
C THR A 92 7.81 16.57 -17.95
N MET A 93 8.47 16.08 -16.90
CA MET A 93 8.30 16.52 -15.52
C MET A 93 9.09 17.80 -15.18
N TYR A 94 10.03 18.23 -16.04
CA TYR A 94 10.81 19.46 -15.79
C TYR A 94 9.95 20.71 -15.97
N THR A 95 9.91 21.57 -14.95
CA THR A 95 9.04 22.76 -14.92
C THR A 95 9.71 24.06 -15.39
N GLY A 96 11.02 24.05 -15.72
CA GLY A 96 11.79 25.25 -16.13
C GLY A 96 12.50 25.17 -17.49
N GLU A 97 13.02 26.30 -17.98
CA GLU A 97 13.77 26.40 -19.26
C GLU A 97 15.11 25.61 -19.27
N ARG A 98 15.62 25.24 -18.08
CA ARG A 98 16.87 24.48 -17.94
C ARG A 98 16.60 22.99 -18.00
N LYS A 99 16.49 22.46 -19.23
CA LYS A 99 16.68 21.03 -19.47
C LYS A 99 18.15 20.65 -19.17
N PRO A 100 18.43 19.44 -18.63
CA PRO A 100 19.80 18.95 -18.47
C PRO A 100 20.59 19.03 -19.79
N LYS A 101 21.91 19.24 -19.74
CA LYS A 101 22.77 19.33 -20.94
C LYS A 101 22.75 18.07 -21.83
N ASN A 102 22.34 16.93 -21.30
CA ASN A 102 22.19 15.65 -22.00
C ASN A 102 20.72 15.21 -22.08
N TYR A 103 19.80 16.16 -22.19
CA TYR A 103 18.39 15.87 -22.36
C TYR A 103 18.12 15.59 -23.84
N ASP A 104 18.07 14.31 -24.19
CA ASP A 104 17.74 13.88 -25.55
C ASP A 104 16.40 14.50 -26.00
N GLU A 105 16.32 14.96 -27.26
CA GLU A 105 15.08 15.50 -27.81
C GLU A 105 13.95 14.47 -27.70
N ILE A 106 12.90 14.80 -26.94
CA ILE A 106 11.74 13.93 -26.79
C ILE A 106 10.90 14.02 -28.05
N VAL A 107 10.89 12.93 -28.81
CA VAL A 107 9.93 12.70 -29.89
C VAL A 107 8.68 12.02 -29.28
N GLY A 108 7.78 12.81 -28.68
CA GLY A 108 6.48 12.32 -28.17
C GLY A 108 6.04 12.86 -26.81
N TYR A 109 4.99 12.24 -26.25
CA TYR A 109 4.42 12.58 -24.94
C TYR A 109 4.39 11.32 -24.05
N PRO A 110 5.51 11.00 -23.37
CA PRO A 110 5.66 9.74 -22.65
C PRO A 110 4.88 9.69 -21.34
N ILE A 111 4.22 10.79 -20.93
CA ILE A 111 3.55 10.92 -19.65
C ILE A 111 2.07 11.21 -19.89
N GLN A 112 1.22 10.49 -19.16
CA GLN A 112 -0.21 10.76 -19.06
C GLN A 112 -0.46 11.44 -17.71
N SER A 113 -0.97 12.67 -17.73
CA SER A 113 -1.52 13.31 -16.54
C SER A 113 -3.04 13.09 -16.48
N ILE A 114 -3.59 12.97 -15.27
CA ILE A 114 -5.03 12.90 -15.02
C ILE A 114 -5.35 13.94 -13.96
N THR A 115 -6.07 15.00 -14.34
CA THR A 115 -6.29 16.17 -13.48
C THR A 115 -7.68 16.16 -12.86
N THR A 116 -7.74 16.32 -11.54
CA THR A 116 -8.96 16.60 -10.77
C THR A 116 -8.92 18.04 -10.24
N PRO A 117 -9.99 18.55 -9.62
CA PRO A 117 -9.94 19.85 -8.96
C PRO A 117 -8.93 19.93 -7.79
N VAL A 118 -8.60 18.81 -7.15
CA VAL A 118 -7.76 18.77 -5.93
C VAL A 118 -6.30 18.40 -6.24
N LYS A 119 -6.09 17.53 -7.23
CA LYS A 119 -4.80 16.88 -7.48
C LYS A 119 -4.60 16.51 -8.94
N ARG A 120 -3.34 16.30 -9.31
CA ARG A 120 -2.91 15.76 -10.60
C ARG A 120 -2.20 14.44 -10.38
N TYR A 121 -2.66 13.40 -11.08
CA TYR A 121 -1.89 12.18 -11.24
C TYR A 121 -0.99 12.30 -12.46
N PHE A 122 0.22 11.76 -12.38
CA PHE A 122 1.14 11.55 -13.49
C PHE A 122 1.53 10.08 -13.50
N VAL A 123 1.40 9.45 -14.67
CA VAL A 123 1.82 8.07 -14.90
C VAL A 123 2.60 7.97 -16.21
N PRO A 124 3.55 7.03 -16.34
CA PRO A 124 4.12 6.68 -17.63
C PRO A 124 2.99 6.28 -18.57
N TYR A 125 2.95 6.86 -19.76
CA TYR A 125 1.89 6.52 -20.72
C TYR A 125 1.89 5.02 -21.06
N PHE A 126 3.06 4.38 -21.04
CA PHE A 126 3.17 2.94 -21.22
C PHE A 126 2.34 2.12 -20.21
N GLN A 127 2.01 2.67 -19.04
CA GLN A 127 1.18 2.00 -18.02
C GLN A 127 -0.32 2.19 -18.24
N VAL A 128 -0.75 3.06 -19.15
CA VAL A 128 -2.16 3.21 -19.50
C VAL A 128 -2.61 2.00 -20.32
N GLU A 129 -3.58 1.27 -19.78
CA GLU A 129 -4.21 0.14 -20.45
C GLU A 129 -5.44 0.59 -21.24
N GLU A 130 -6.30 1.41 -20.63
CA GLU A 130 -7.55 1.87 -21.23
C GLU A 130 -7.88 3.31 -20.82
N GLU A 131 -8.35 4.12 -21.77
CA GLU A 131 -8.95 5.44 -21.54
C GLU A 131 -10.44 5.37 -21.90
N ASN A 132 -11.31 5.23 -20.90
CA ASN A 132 -12.75 5.18 -21.10
C ASN A 132 -13.34 6.60 -21.13
N ARG A 133 -13.76 7.01 -22.34
CA ARG A 133 -14.35 8.33 -22.61
C ARG A 133 -15.86 8.39 -22.40
N ASP A 134 -16.50 7.22 -22.32
CA ASP A 134 -17.95 7.07 -22.15
C ASP A 134 -18.33 6.90 -20.67
N ALA A 135 -17.35 6.95 -19.77
CA ALA A 135 -17.61 6.95 -18.34
C ALA A 135 -18.54 8.13 -17.99
N ASP A 136 -19.67 7.80 -17.37
CA ASP A 136 -20.79 8.70 -17.10
C ASP A 136 -20.51 9.71 -15.95
N LEU A 137 -19.29 10.24 -15.90
CA LEU A 137 -18.80 11.17 -14.89
C LEU A 137 -19.46 12.57 -15.00
N GLY A 138 -20.15 12.83 -16.12
CA GLY A 138 -20.91 14.06 -16.36
C GLY A 138 -22.30 14.11 -15.72
N ARG A 139 -22.79 13.02 -15.10
CA ARG A 139 -24.10 12.96 -14.41
C ARG A 139 -24.05 13.30 -12.91
N HIS A 140 -22.90 13.70 -12.39
CA HIS A 140 -22.79 14.16 -11.02
C HIS A 140 -23.51 15.50 -10.82
N GLU A 141 -24.31 15.58 -9.77
CA GLU A 141 -24.96 16.83 -9.36
C GLU A 141 -23.89 17.78 -8.81
N VAL A 142 -23.77 18.98 -9.37
CA VAL A 142 -22.75 19.96 -9.00
C VAL A 142 -23.41 21.31 -8.73
N PHE A 143 -23.06 21.92 -7.59
CA PHE A 143 -23.56 23.22 -7.16
C PHE A 143 -22.47 24.28 -7.32
N ARG A 144 -22.75 25.36 -8.06
CA ARG A 144 -21.80 26.44 -8.33
C ARG A 144 -22.19 27.72 -7.62
N PHE A 145 -21.19 28.37 -7.00
CA PHE A 145 -21.36 29.56 -6.18
C PHE A 145 -20.63 30.74 -6.81
N LYS A 146 -21.32 31.88 -6.92
CA LYS A 146 -20.72 33.11 -7.47
C LYS A 146 -19.91 33.81 -6.38
N ASN A 147 -18.62 33.98 -6.63
CA ASN A 147 -17.69 34.69 -5.76
C ASN A 147 -17.09 35.90 -6.47
N GLN A 148 -16.98 37.03 -5.77
CA GLN A 148 -16.34 38.23 -6.28
C GLN A 148 -14.99 38.43 -5.59
N LYS A 149 -13.92 38.58 -6.38
CA LYS A 149 -12.59 38.90 -5.83
C LYS A 149 -12.59 40.30 -5.23
N LEU A 150 -11.86 40.46 -4.12
CA LEU A 150 -11.61 41.74 -3.49
C LEU A 150 -10.57 42.54 -4.29
N SER A 151 -10.60 43.87 -4.13
CA SER A 151 -9.66 44.77 -4.82
C SER A 151 -8.21 44.38 -4.53
N GLY A 152 -7.39 44.23 -5.58
CA GLY A 152 -6.01 43.76 -5.51
C GLY A 152 -5.81 42.25 -5.31
N GLY A 153 -6.87 41.48 -5.04
CA GLY A 153 -6.78 40.02 -4.86
C GLY A 153 -6.49 39.25 -6.14
N ALA A 154 -6.72 39.85 -7.30
CA ALA A 154 -6.39 39.25 -8.60
C ALA A 154 -4.89 39.30 -8.96
N SER A 155 -4.06 40.05 -8.23
CA SER A 155 -2.63 40.22 -8.51
C SER A 155 -1.69 39.72 -7.42
N ARG A 156 -2.18 39.48 -6.19
CA ARG A 156 -1.37 38.98 -5.07
C ARG A 156 -1.20 37.46 -5.14
N GLN A 157 0.00 36.97 -5.39
CA GLN A 157 0.31 35.53 -5.39
C GLN A 157 0.76 35.03 -4.03
N ILE A 158 0.55 33.74 -3.76
CA ILE A 158 1.10 33.03 -2.60
C ILE A 158 2.29 32.20 -3.08
N ALA A 159 3.49 32.50 -2.58
CA ALA A 159 4.72 31.86 -3.05
C ALA A 159 4.93 30.45 -2.50
N ALA A 160 4.56 30.23 -1.24
CA ALA A 160 4.60 28.94 -0.55
C ALA A 160 3.55 28.91 0.55
N VAL A 161 3.07 27.73 0.90
CA VAL A 161 2.13 27.50 2.01
C VAL A 161 2.81 26.58 3.01
N GLY A 162 3.10 27.06 4.21
CA GLY A 162 3.71 26.28 5.30
C GLY A 162 2.70 25.45 6.12
N GLY A 163 1.43 25.42 5.69
CA GLY A 163 0.31 24.85 6.43
C GLY A 163 -0.60 25.92 7.05
N PHE A 164 -1.65 25.50 7.74
CA PHE A 164 -2.51 26.41 8.51
C PHE A 164 -1.82 26.77 9.83
N ALA A 165 -1.71 28.07 10.12
CA ALA A 165 -1.11 28.57 11.36
C ALA A 165 -1.99 28.29 12.59
N GLU A 166 -3.29 28.11 12.37
CA GLU A 166 -4.28 27.74 13.38
C GLU A 166 -5.34 26.82 12.75
N THR A 167 -6.14 26.15 13.58
CA THR A 167 -7.23 25.29 13.06
C THR A 167 -8.21 26.16 12.24
N PRO A 168 -8.46 25.84 10.96
CA PRO A 168 -9.36 26.64 10.13
C PRO A 168 -10.76 26.72 10.76
N PRO A 169 -11.37 27.91 10.83
CA PRO A 169 -12.76 28.01 11.27
C PRO A 169 -13.70 27.30 10.28
N PRO A 170 -14.90 26.91 10.75
CA PRO A 170 -15.95 26.40 9.87
C PRO A 170 -16.34 27.44 8.81
N PHE A 171 -16.83 26.97 7.67
CA PHE A 171 -17.49 27.84 6.68
C PHE A 171 -18.81 28.41 7.23
N ASP A 172 -19.13 29.65 6.88
CA ASP A 172 -20.47 30.18 7.09
C ASP A 172 -21.49 29.55 6.13
N GLU A 173 -22.78 29.90 6.29
CA GLU A 173 -23.86 29.43 5.41
C GLU A 173 -23.72 29.87 3.94
N HIS A 174 -22.83 30.82 3.66
CA HIS A 174 -22.49 31.27 2.31
C HIS A 174 -21.22 30.60 1.76
N GLY A 175 -20.65 29.64 2.48
CA GLY A 175 -19.46 28.92 2.08
C GLY A 175 -18.18 29.75 2.17
N ARG A 176 -18.10 30.72 3.10
CA ARG A 176 -16.91 31.58 3.28
C ARG A 176 -16.27 31.38 4.65
N ARG A 177 -14.95 31.57 4.72
CA ARG A 177 -14.18 31.60 5.97
C ARG A 177 -12.88 32.40 5.82
N ILE A 178 -12.26 32.73 6.94
CA ILE A 178 -10.93 33.34 6.97
C ILE A 178 -9.96 32.31 7.55
N VAL A 179 -8.90 32.00 6.82
CA VAL A 179 -7.84 31.08 7.27
C VAL A 179 -6.52 31.82 7.41
N ARG A 180 -5.72 31.43 8.41
CA ARG A 180 -4.34 31.89 8.53
C ARG A 180 -3.39 30.83 8.01
N LEU A 181 -2.59 31.18 7.01
CA LEU A 181 -1.58 30.30 6.43
C LEU A 181 -0.20 30.76 6.85
N ALA A 182 0.62 29.82 7.32
CA ALA A 182 2.03 30.07 7.53
C ALA A 182 2.73 30.29 6.17
N SER A 183 3.63 31.26 6.10
CA SER A 183 4.42 31.57 4.90
C SER A 183 5.83 31.98 5.33
N PRO A 184 6.87 31.82 4.48
CA PRO A 184 8.23 32.26 4.79
C PRO A 184 8.34 33.75 5.19
N SER A 185 7.38 34.58 4.78
CA SER A 185 7.31 36.01 5.09
C SER A 185 6.47 36.34 6.33
N GLY A 186 6.03 35.34 7.10
CA GLY A 186 5.06 35.47 8.18
C GLY A 186 3.63 35.10 7.76
N ASP A 187 2.76 34.90 8.75
CA ASP A 187 1.40 34.41 8.54
C ASP A 187 0.57 35.36 7.67
N ILE A 188 -0.16 34.80 6.71
CA ILE A 188 -1.07 35.53 5.83
C ILE A 188 -2.52 35.14 6.11
N SER A 189 -3.41 36.12 6.12
CA SER A 189 -4.86 35.89 6.26
C SER A 189 -5.51 35.80 4.88
N VAL A 190 -6.09 34.65 4.57
CA VAL A 190 -6.76 34.36 3.30
C VAL A 190 -8.26 34.23 3.51
N ILE A 191 -9.03 34.99 2.74
CA ILE A 191 -10.48 34.87 2.70
C ILE A 191 -10.81 33.79 1.67
N GLN A 192 -11.14 32.59 2.15
CA GLN A 192 -11.53 31.46 1.33
C GLN A 192 -13.04 31.47 1.09
N ALA A 193 -13.45 31.12 -0.13
CA ALA A 193 -14.84 30.90 -0.49
C ALA A 193 -14.99 29.62 -1.30
N ILE A 194 -16.08 28.90 -1.07
CA ILE A 194 -16.51 27.76 -1.88
C ILE A 194 -17.02 28.31 -3.22
N SER A 195 -16.49 27.78 -4.31
CA SER A 195 -16.89 28.14 -5.68
C SER A 195 -17.70 27.02 -6.34
N GLU A 196 -17.48 25.78 -5.95
CA GLU A 196 -18.15 24.60 -6.49
C GLU A 196 -18.21 23.50 -5.43
N ILE A 197 -19.35 22.80 -5.33
CA ILE A 197 -19.52 21.59 -4.53
C ILE A 197 -19.99 20.48 -5.46
N GLY A 198 -19.19 19.44 -5.63
CA GLY A 198 -19.57 18.18 -6.26
C GLY A 198 -19.62 17.03 -5.25
N PRO A 199 -19.99 15.80 -5.67
CA PRO A 199 -20.15 14.68 -4.75
C PRO A 199 -18.82 14.26 -4.08
N GLU A 200 -17.70 14.41 -4.80
CA GLU A 200 -16.39 13.98 -4.33
C GLU A 200 -15.50 15.13 -3.81
N SER A 201 -15.68 16.35 -4.34
CA SER A 201 -14.81 17.49 -4.00
C SER A 201 -15.52 18.83 -3.94
N ILE A 202 -14.94 19.74 -3.15
CA ILE A 202 -15.32 21.14 -2.96
C ILE A 202 -14.17 22.01 -3.44
N ARG A 203 -14.42 22.90 -4.42
CA ARG A 203 -13.44 23.84 -4.97
C ARG A 203 -13.43 25.14 -4.16
N LEU A 204 -12.26 25.51 -3.66
CA LEU A 204 -12.03 26.69 -2.83
C LEU A 204 -11.20 27.73 -3.56
N VAL A 205 -11.64 28.99 -3.51
CA VAL A 205 -10.93 30.13 -4.09
C VAL A 205 -10.58 31.16 -3.02
N ALA A 206 -9.42 31.80 -3.13
CA ALA A 206 -9.11 32.99 -2.36
C ALA A 206 -9.75 34.23 -2.99
N LEU A 207 -10.43 35.02 -2.18
CA LEU A 207 -11.01 36.29 -2.62
C LEU A 207 -9.97 37.42 -2.63
N ASN A 208 -8.95 37.34 -1.77
CA ASN A 208 -7.89 38.35 -1.59
C ASN A 208 -6.51 37.95 -2.14
N TYR A 209 -6.38 36.75 -2.73
CA TYR A 209 -5.16 36.25 -3.36
C TYR A 209 -5.46 35.48 -4.66
N VAL A 210 -4.43 35.24 -5.46
CA VAL A 210 -4.41 34.25 -6.55
C VAL A 210 -4.00 32.92 -5.94
N TRP A 211 -4.99 32.24 -5.37
CA TRP A 211 -4.84 30.91 -4.83
C TRP A 211 -6.16 30.16 -4.98
N GLU A 212 -6.05 28.94 -5.47
CA GLU A 212 -7.15 28.02 -5.65
C GLU A 212 -6.68 26.66 -5.13
N THR A 213 -7.57 25.99 -4.42
CA THR A 213 -7.33 24.66 -3.86
C THR A 213 -8.68 23.95 -3.81
N ALA A 214 -8.69 22.69 -3.39
CA ALA A 214 -9.93 21.97 -3.18
C ALA A 214 -9.79 21.00 -2.02
N MET A 215 -10.91 20.57 -1.48
CA MET A 215 -10.98 19.58 -0.41
C MET A 215 -12.02 18.52 -0.74
N ALA A 216 -11.98 17.36 -0.07
CA ALA A 216 -13.01 16.35 -0.25
C ALA A 216 -14.36 16.83 0.32
N THR A 217 -15.46 16.49 -0.35
CA THR A 217 -16.81 16.84 0.15
C THR A 217 -17.11 16.22 1.51
N SER A 218 -16.59 15.01 1.74
CA SER A 218 -16.67 14.30 3.02
C SER A 218 -15.92 14.98 4.18
N SER A 219 -15.05 15.96 3.89
CA SER A 219 -14.36 16.73 4.92
C SER A 219 -15.23 17.84 5.53
N LEU A 220 -16.38 18.14 4.93
CA LEU A 220 -17.34 19.10 5.47
C LEU A 220 -18.40 18.36 6.33
N PRO A 221 -18.68 18.80 7.57
CA PRO A 221 -19.76 18.23 8.39
C PRO A 221 -21.09 18.22 7.64
N ALA A 222 -21.85 17.13 7.76
CA ALA A 222 -23.08 16.92 6.98
C ALA A 222 -24.11 18.04 7.16
N GLU A 223 -24.25 18.58 8.37
CA GLU A 223 -25.17 19.70 8.65
C GLU A 223 -24.73 21.00 7.98
N GLN A 224 -23.42 21.28 7.96
CA GLN A 224 -22.86 22.45 7.30
C GLN A 224 -22.96 22.34 5.78
N LEU A 225 -22.69 21.14 5.23
CA LEU A 225 -22.88 20.85 3.81
C LEU A 225 -24.34 21.07 3.40
N ASP A 226 -25.29 20.51 4.16
CA ASP A 226 -26.72 20.69 3.93
C ASP A 226 -27.12 22.17 4.00
N ALA A 227 -26.66 22.92 5.01
CA ALA A 227 -26.95 24.35 5.15
C ALA A 227 -26.50 25.17 3.94
N ILE A 228 -25.28 24.92 3.42
CA ILE A 228 -24.74 25.61 2.26
C ILE A 228 -25.49 25.21 0.98
N LEU A 229 -25.76 23.92 0.79
CA LEU A 229 -26.48 23.42 -0.39
C LEU A 229 -27.92 23.92 -0.44
N ARG A 230 -28.59 24.07 0.71
CA ARG A 230 -29.94 24.65 0.78
C ARG A 230 -30.02 26.10 0.32
N LYS A 231 -28.92 26.86 0.38
CA LYS A 231 -28.84 28.21 -0.22
C LYS A 231 -28.68 28.17 -1.74
N ALA A 232 -28.25 27.04 -2.30
CA ALA A 232 -28.03 26.86 -3.73
C ALA A 232 -29.24 26.30 -4.48
N ILE A 233 -30.29 25.85 -3.78
CA ILE A 233 -31.50 25.27 -4.37
C ILE A 233 -32.77 26.07 -4.04
N ASP A 234 -33.82 25.87 -4.84
CA ASP A 234 -35.16 26.36 -4.56
C ASP A 234 -35.95 25.29 -3.77
N PRO A 235 -36.26 25.50 -2.48
CA PRO A 235 -36.90 24.48 -1.66
C PRO A 235 -38.35 24.18 -2.06
N GLN A 236 -38.97 25.05 -2.87
CA GLN A 236 -40.36 24.91 -3.33
C GLN A 236 -40.49 24.08 -4.62
N LYS A 237 -39.36 23.70 -5.25
CA LYS A 237 -39.34 22.94 -6.50
C LYS A 237 -38.93 21.49 -6.26
N LEU A 238 -39.78 20.56 -6.68
CA LEU A 238 -39.51 19.12 -6.59
C LEU A 238 -38.16 18.73 -7.23
N ASP A 239 -37.89 19.19 -8.45
CA ASP A 239 -36.67 18.83 -9.17
C ASP A 239 -35.40 19.27 -8.45
N SER A 240 -35.42 20.45 -7.81
CA SER A 240 -34.31 20.97 -7.02
C SER A 240 -34.09 20.17 -5.74
N ARG A 241 -35.17 19.71 -5.09
CA ARG A 241 -35.10 18.84 -3.90
C ARG A 241 -34.62 17.43 -4.27
N LEU A 242 -35.09 16.88 -5.40
CA LEU A 242 -34.63 15.60 -5.93
C LEU A 242 -33.16 15.64 -6.38
N GLN A 243 -32.70 16.76 -6.95
CA GLN A 243 -31.28 17.00 -7.23
C GLN A 243 -30.45 16.95 -5.94
N LEU A 244 -30.92 17.56 -4.85
CA LEU A 244 -30.24 17.49 -3.55
C LEU A 244 -30.21 16.05 -3.00
N ALA A 245 -31.31 15.30 -3.09
CA ALA A 245 -31.35 13.90 -2.70
C ALA A 245 -30.36 13.04 -3.52
N ARG A 246 -30.33 13.21 -4.86
CA ARG A 246 -29.36 12.53 -5.73
C ARG A 246 -27.92 12.90 -5.40
N PHE A 247 -27.65 14.16 -5.11
CA PHE A 247 -26.33 14.60 -4.66
C PHE A 247 -25.91 13.87 -3.37
N PHE A 248 -26.81 13.76 -2.39
CA PHE A 248 -26.52 13.02 -1.15
C PHE A 248 -26.30 11.52 -1.40
N ILE A 249 -27.02 10.92 -2.34
CA ILE A 249 -26.76 9.53 -2.78
C ILE A 249 -25.35 9.42 -3.42
N GLN A 250 -25.04 10.29 -4.38
CA GLN A 250 -23.75 10.30 -5.10
C GLN A 250 -22.55 10.59 -4.18
N SER A 251 -22.75 11.36 -3.12
CA SER A 251 -21.73 11.64 -2.09
C SER A 251 -21.72 10.62 -0.94
N GLN A 252 -22.50 9.54 -1.05
CA GLN A 252 -22.67 8.49 -0.04
C GLN A 252 -23.18 8.97 1.33
N ASN A 253 -23.87 10.12 1.37
CA ASN A 253 -24.53 10.63 2.56
C ASN A 253 -25.99 10.15 2.62
N PHE A 254 -26.17 8.84 2.76
CA PHE A 254 -27.49 8.20 2.69
C PHE A 254 -28.46 8.70 3.77
N ALA A 255 -27.98 9.04 4.97
CA ALA A 255 -28.82 9.58 6.03
C ALA A 255 -29.42 10.95 5.67
N SER A 256 -28.67 11.81 4.98
CA SER A 256 -29.21 13.07 4.45
C SER A 256 -30.13 12.83 3.25
N ALA A 257 -29.83 11.85 2.39
CA ALA A 257 -30.71 11.47 1.29
C ALA A 257 -32.08 10.97 1.78
N GLU A 258 -32.11 10.08 2.78
CA GLU A 258 -33.34 9.54 3.38
C GLU A 258 -34.20 10.66 3.99
N ARG A 259 -33.60 11.52 4.83
CA ARG A 259 -34.31 12.67 5.42
C ARG A 259 -34.91 13.60 4.36
N GLU A 260 -34.18 13.82 3.28
CA GLU A 260 -34.63 14.67 2.18
C GLU A 260 -35.79 14.02 1.40
N LEU A 261 -35.70 12.73 1.08
CA LEU A 261 -36.78 11.99 0.40
C LEU A 261 -38.06 11.88 1.27
N GLU A 262 -37.91 11.78 2.59
CA GLU A 262 -39.04 11.84 3.53
C GLU A 262 -39.69 13.22 3.59
N ALA A 263 -38.88 14.29 3.57
CA ALA A 263 -39.40 15.64 3.48
C ALA A 263 -40.13 15.86 2.15
N ILE A 264 -39.57 15.40 1.02
CA ILE A 264 -40.23 15.47 -0.29
C ILE A 264 -41.55 14.69 -0.29
N SER A 265 -41.60 13.51 0.35
CA SER A 265 -42.84 12.72 0.46
C SER A 265 -43.96 13.46 1.20
N ARG A 266 -43.61 14.28 2.19
CA ARG A 266 -44.55 15.12 2.95
C ARG A 266 -44.97 16.37 2.18
N ASP A 267 -44.02 17.03 1.52
CA ASP A 267 -44.24 18.31 0.82
C ASP A 267 -44.91 18.11 -0.55
N PHE A 268 -44.72 16.96 -1.20
CA PHE A 268 -45.21 16.63 -2.55
C PHE A 268 -45.94 15.27 -2.59
N PRO A 269 -47.09 15.11 -1.92
CA PRO A 269 -47.78 13.82 -1.78
C PRO A 269 -48.22 13.20 -3.12
N ASP A 270 -48.54 14.03 -4.12
CA ASP A 270 -48.97 13.59 -5.46
C ASP A 270 -47.85 12.93 -6.29
N GLN A 271 -46.60 13.04 -5.84
CA GLN A 271 -45.40 12.56 -6.56
C GLN A 271 -44.83 11.26 -5.95
N SER A 272 -45.63 10.56 -5.15
CA SER A 272 -45.26 9.35 -4.42
C SER A 272 -44.52 8.31 -5.28
N LYS A 273 -44.97 8.04 -6.51
CA LYS A 273 -44.30 7.08 -7.41
C LYS A 273 -42.84 7.44 -7.71
N THR A 274 -42.56 8.71 -8.00
CA THR A 274 -41.21 9.20 -8.30
C THR A 274 -40.32 9.05 -7.08
N VAL A 275 -40.82 9.43 -5.90
CA VAL A 275 -40.07 9.32 -4.65
C VAL A 275 -39.81 7.86 -4.29
N THR A 276 -40.79 6.96 -4.47
CA THR A 276 -40.62 5.51 -4.25
C THR A 276 -39.54 4.93 -5.16
N MET A 277 -39.49 5.29 -6.44
CA MET A 277 -38.42 4.81 -7.33
C MET A 277 -37.03 5.25 -6.87
N VAL A 278 -36.90 6.51 -6.41
CA VAL A 278 -35.61 7.01 -5.89
C VAL A 278 -35.24 6.33 -4.55
N ARG A 279 -36.21 6.08 -3.66
CA ARG A 279 -35.99 5.32 -2.41
C ARG A 279 -35.54 3.89 -2.69
N GLN A 280 -36.17 3.22 -3.65
CA GLN A 280 -35.75 1.87 -4.07
C GLN A 280 -34.33 1.89 -4.61
N SER A 281 -33.98 2.83 -5.49
CA SER A 281 -32.60 2.97 -5.99
C SER A 281 -31.59 3.17 -4.85
N LEU A 282 -31.91 4.06 -3.90
CA LEU A 282 -31.10 4.30 -2.71
C LEU A 282 -30.92 3.03 -1.86
N ALA A 283 -32.00 2.27 -1.64
CA ALA A 283 -31.94 1.02 -0.90
C ALA A 283 -31.04 -0.01 -1.61
N GLN A 284 -31.11 -0.11 -2.94
CA GLN A 284 -30.23 -0.99 -3.72
C GLN A 284 -28.76 -0.57 -3.62
N ASP A 285 -28.45 0.71 -3.80
CA ASP A 285 -27.07 1.22 -3.74
C ASP A 285 -26.46 1.01 -2.36
N ARG A 286 -27.24 1.32 -1.30
CA ARG A 286 -26.83 1.10 0.09
C ARG A 286 -26.61 -0.38 0.37
N ALA A 287 -27.52 -1.26 -0.05
CA ALA A 287 -27.39 -2.70 0.14
C ALA A 287 -26.17 -3.28 -0.62
N GLY A 288 -25.92 -2.81 -1.85
CA GLY A 288 -24.75 -3.17 -2.64
C GLY A 288 -23.43 -2.75 -1.97
N GLN A 289 -23.40 -1.56 -1.38
CA GLN A 289 -22.24 -1.09 -0.62
C GLN A 289 -22.01 -1.91 0.65
N ILE A 290 -23.06 -2.24 1.41
CA ILE A 290 -22.95 -3.11 2.59
C ILE A 290 -22.41 -4.48 2.18
N LEU A 291 -22.92 -5.07 1.09
CA LEU A 291 -22.43 -6.36 0.59
C LEU A 291 -20.94 -6.30 0.18
N SER A 292 -20.52 -5.21 -0.48
CA SER A 292 -19.11 -5.00 -0.81
C SER A 292 -18.24 -4.84 0.44
N GLU A 293 -18.74 -4.17 1.48
CA GLU A 293 -18.06 -4.09 2.77
C GLU A 293 -17.98 -5.46 3.46
N LEU A 294 -19.05 -6.27 3.46
CA LEU A 294 -19.04 -7.64 3.99
C LEU A 294 -17.95 -8.49 3.33
N LYS A 295 -17.87 -8.46 2.00
CA LYS A 295 -16.84 -9.18 1.23
C LYS A 295 -15.43 -8.65 1.49
N LEU A 296 -15.28 -7.35 1.70
CA LEU A 296 -14.01 -6.76 2.11
C LEU A 296 -13.57 -7.28 3.48
N ARG A 297 -14.48 -7.26 4.47
CA ARG A 297 -14.22 -7.71 5.84
C ARG A 297 -13.95 -9.20 5.92
N GLN A 298 -14.63 -10.02 5.13
CA GLN A 298 -14.36 -11.45 5.02
C GLN A 298 -12.93 -11.71 4.54
N ARG A 299 -12.50 -11.02 3.48
CA ARG A 299 -11.11 -11.12 2.97
C ARG A 299 -10.07 -10.61 3.96
N ALA A 300 -10.45 -9.67 4.83
CA ALA A 300 -9.60 -9.15 5.91
C ALA A 300 -9.53 -10.07 7.15
N GLY A 301 -10.20 -11.24 7.12
CA GLY A 301 -10.23 -12.20 8.23
C GLY A 301 -11.20 -11.86 9.37
N GLN A 302 -12.08 -10.86 9.21
CA GLN A 302 -13.03 -10.41 10.23
C GLN A 302 -14.33 -11.23 10.18
N HIS A 303 -14.20 -12.53 10.41
CA HIS A 303 -15.28 -13.50 10.22
C HIS A 303 -16.46 -13.32 11.19
N ALA A 304 -16.18 -13.04 12.48
CA ALA A 304 -17.22 -12.84 13.48
C ALA A 304 -18.03 -11.57 13.20
N LEU A 305 -17.35 -10.47 12.84
CA LEU A 305 -18.01 -9.23 12.43
C LEU A 305 -18.90 -9.44 11.20
N VAL A 306 -18.40 -10.13 10.16
CA VAL A 306 -19.18 -10.40 8.95
C VAL A 306 -20.43 -11.19 9.27
N TYR A 307 -20.30 -12.26 10.07
CA TYR A 307 -21.44 -13.08 10.46
C TYR A 307 -22.50 -12.26 11.22
N GLU A 308 -22.08 -11.39 12.15
CA GLU A 308 -23.00 -10.51 12.88
C GLU A 308 -23.71 -9.53 11.95
N LEU A 309 -22.98 -8.90 11.02
CA LEU A 309 -23.53 -7.92 10.08
C LEU A 309 -24.48 -8.56 9.06
N CYS A 310 -24.23 -9.78 8.60
CA CYS A 310 -25.16 -10.52 7.73
C CYS A 310 -26.52 -10.72 8.41
N ARG A 311 -26.53 -11.06 9.70
CA ARG A 311 -27.77 -11.24 10.48
C ARG A 311 -28.58 -9.96 10.68
N LYS A 312 -27.92 -8.80 10.61
CA LYS A 312 -28.54 -7.47 10.73
C LYS A 312 -28.74 -6.78 9.37
N PHE A 313 -28.56 -7.51 8.26
CA PHE A 313 -28.61 -6.93 6.92
C PHE A 313 -30.03 -6.41 6.60
N PRO A 314 -30.18 -5.19 6.05
CA PRO A 314 -31.49 -4.65 5.71
C PRO A 314 -32.12 -5.44 4.56
N SER A 315 -33.37 -5.87 4.72
CA SER A 315 -34.09 -6.65 3.70
C SER A 315 -35.16 -5.87 2.93
N ASP A 316 -35.59 -4.73 3.47
CA ASP A 316 -36.63 -3.90 2.88
C ASP A 316 -36.15 -3.25 1.57
N GLU A 317 -36.95 -3.38 0.51
CA GLU A 317 -36.70 -2.78 -0.81
C GLU A 317 -35.37 -3.18 -1.48
N VAL A 318 -34.71 -4.26 -1.01
CA VAL A 318 -33.46 -4.82 -1.57
C VAL A 318 -33.75 -5.90 -2.60
N SER A 319 -32.92 -6.02 -3.64
CA SER A 319 -33.11 -7.00 -4.71
C SER A 319 -32.89 -8.43 -4.21
N ALA A 320 -33.62 -9.38 -4.79
CA ALA A 320 -33.49 -10.80 -4.47
C ALA A 320 -32.06 -11.33 -4.71
N THR A 321 -31.33 -10.75 -5.66
CA THR A 321 -29.92 -11.10 -5.95
C THR A 321 -29.02 -10.79 -4.76
N ILE A 322 -29.06 -9.55 -4.24
CA ILE A 322 -28.24 -9.14 -3.09
C ILE A 322 -28.61 -9.97 -1.86
N LEU A 323 -29.92 -10.17 -1.60
CA LEU A 323 -30.39 -10.99 -0.48
C LEU A 323 -30.00 -12.47 -0.59
N ARG A 324 -29.83 -13.01 -1.81
CA ARG A 324 -29.32 -14.36 -2.00
C ARG A 324 -27.84 -14.42 -1.62
N GLU A 325 -27.01 -13.50 -2.12
CA GLU A 325 -25.57 -13.48 -1.81
C GLU A 325 -25.30 -13.31 -0.31
N VAL A 326 -26.07 -12.46 0.39
CA VAL A 326 -25.93 -12.30 1.84
C VAL A 326 -26.32 -13.59 2.58
N ARG A 327 -27.39 -14.28 2.15
CA ARG A 327 -27.80 -15.56 2.74
C ARG A 327 -26.81 -16.69 2.48
N GLU A 328 -26.20 -16.73 1.30
CA GLU A 328 -25.12 -17.66 0.98
C GLU A 328 -23.93 -17.44 1.91
N LEU A 329 -23.48 -16.18 2.06
CA LEU A 329 -22.40 -15.81 2.98
C LEU A 329 -22.72 -16.17 4.44
N GLN A 330 -23.95 -15.91 4.89
CA GLN A 330 -24.38 -16.30 6.24
C GLN A 330 -24.37 -17.83 6.42
N GLY A 331 -24.88 -18.57 5.44
CA GLY A 331 -24.95 -20.04 5.47
C GLY A 331 -23.57 -20.70 5.52
N GLU A 332 -22.55 -20.13 4.88
CA GLU A 332 -21.16 -20.58 4.97
C GLU A 332 -20.64 -20.55 6.42
N TYR A 333 -20.94 -19.47 7.16
CA TYR A 333 -20.55 -19.35 8.57
C TYR A 333 -21.34 -20.30 9.47
N GLU A 334 -22.65 -20.44 9.27
CA GLU A 334 -23.48 -21.38 10.02
C GLU A 334 -22.97 -22.81 9.85
N ALA A 335 -22.71 -23.23 8.61
CA ALA A 335 -22.13 -24.54 8.31
C ALA A 335 -20.75 -24.74 8.99
N THR A 336 -19.91 -23.70 9.01
CA THR A 336 -18.61 -23.75 9.68
C THR A 336 -18.74 -23.92 11.19
N ILE A 337 -19.68 -23.20 11.82
CA ILE A 337 -19.95 -23.30 13.25
C ILE A 337 -20.45 -24.71 13.61
N GLU A 338 -21.37 -25.25 12.83
CA GLU A 338 -21.89 -26.62 13.01
C GLU A 338 -20.77 -27.67 12.85
N ARG A 339 -19.93 -27.53 11.83
CA ARG A 339 -18.77 -28.40 11.61
C ARG A 339 -17.79 -28.34 12.79
N ALA A 340 -17.50 -27.15 13.31
CA ALA A 340 -16.60 -26.99 14.46
C ALA A 340 -17.18 -27.63 15.73
N ALA A 341 -18.50 -27.50 15.96
CA ALA A 341 -19.18 -28.16 17.06
C ALA A 341 -19.09 -29.70 16.93
N LYS A 342 -19.34 -30.24 15.72
CA LYS A 342 -19.21 -31.67 15.43
C LYS A 342 -17.79 -32.18 15.65
N ILE A 343 -16.76 -31.43 15.23
CA ILE A 343 -15.35 -31.78 15.48
C ILE A 343 -15.09 -31.88 16.99
N ARG A 344 -15.53 -30.88 17.77
CA ARG A 344 -15.34 -30.86 19.23
C ARG A 344 -15.95 -32.09 19.91
N GLU A 345 -17.17 -32.45 19.52
CA GLU A 345 -17.88 -33.62 20.03
C GLU A 345 -17.17 -34.92 19.65
N LEU A 346 -16.87 -35.12 18.36
CA LEU A 346 -16.24 -36.34 17.87
C LEU A 346 -14.86 -36.58 18.49
N LEU A 347 -14.02 -35.55 18.59
CA LEU A 347 -12.69 -35.72 19.17
C LEU A 347 -12.73 -36.07 20.66
N ALA A 348 -13.72 -35.55 21.40
CA ALA A 348 -13.91 -35.91 22.80
C ALA A 348 -14.36 -37.37 22.96
N ASP A 349 -15.34 -37.80 22.16
CA ASP A 349 -15.84 -39.18 22.16
C ASP A 349 -14.76 -40.20 21.74
N LEU A 350 -14.02 -39.92 20.67
CA LEU A 350 -12.96 -40.79 20.18
C LEU A 350 -11.82 -40.95 21.19
N GLN A 351 -11.37 -39.87 21.85
CA GLN A 351 -10.36 -39.96 22.91
C GLN A 351 -10.87 -40.78 24.12
N GLY A 352 -12.17 -40.68 24.42
CA GLY A 352 -12.81 -41.47 25.47
C GLY A 352 -12.79 -42.99 25.21
N LYS A 353 -12.76 -43.38 23.93
CA LYS A 353 -12.75 -44.78 23.47
C LYS A 353 -11.36 -45.40 23.39
N LEU A 354 -10.29 -44.62 23.52
CA LEU A 354 -8.93 -45.15 23.56
C LEU A 354 -8.72 -45.99 24.82
N GLN A 355 -8.08 -47.15 24.66
CA GLN A 355 -7.62 -47.97 25.78
C GLN A 355 -6.58 -47.20 26.61
N GLU A 356 -6.44 -47.56 27.90
CA GLU A 356 -5.37 -47.03 28.73
C GLU A 356 -4.02 -47.41 28.14
N SER A 357 -3.32 -46.41 27.60
CA SER A 357 -2.06 -46.51 26.90
C SER A 357 -1.29 -45.21 27.08
N PRO A 358 0.06 -45.22 26.99
CA PRO A 358 0.85 -44.00 26.96
C PRO A 358 0.42 -43.03 25.86
N GLN A 359 -0.01 -43.55 24.69
CA GLN A 359 -0.50 -42.76 23.57
C GLN A 359 -1.74 -41.92 23.94
N ARG A 360 -2.64 -42.45 24.78
CA ARG A 360 -3.84 -41.72 25.24
C ARG A 360 -3.48 -40.45 26.02
N GLU A 361 -2.42 -40.50 26.82
CA GLU A 361 -1.91 -39.34 27.57
C GLU A 361 -1.27 -38.31 26.64
N MET A 362 -0.57 -38.78 25.59
CA MET A 362 0.07 -37.91 24.59
C MET A 362 -0.94 -37.18 23.69
N VAL A 363 -2.08 -37.80 23.37
CA VAL A 363 -3.11 -37.20 22.49
C VAL A 363 -3.85 -36.04 23.15
N ALA A 364 -4.06 -36.10 24.47
CA ALA A 364 -4.83 -35.10 25.21
C ALA A 364 -4.36 -33.64 25.01
N PRO A 365 -3.07 -33.30 25.19
CA PRO A 365 -2.58 -31.94 24.96
C PRO A 365 -2.67 -31.52 23.49
N LEU A 366 -2.45 -32.43 22.53
CA LEU A 366 -2.53 -32.13 21.10
C LEU A 366 -3.95 -31.75 20.67
N ARG A 367 -4.95 -32.48 21.19
CA ARG A 367 -6.37 -32.18 20.96
C ARG A 367 -6.74 -30.81 21.55
N LEU A 368 -6.25 -30.50 22.75
CA LEU A 368 -6.53 -29.21 23.39
C LEU A 368 -5.95 -28.05 22.57
N GLU A 369 -4.71 -28.17 22.09
CA GLU A 369 -4.09 -27.15 21.23
C GLU A 369 -4.89 -26.98 19.92
N LEU A 370 -5.24 -28.08 19.24
CA LEU A 370 -6.06 -28.06 18.03
C LEU A 370 -7.40 -27.35 18.26
N LEU A 371 -8.13 -27.72 19.32
CA LEU A 371 -9.46 -27.15 19.61
C LEU A 371 -9.43 -25.69 20.06
N ALA A 372 -8.32 -25.26 20.68
CA ALA A 372 -8.11 -23.87 21.06
C ALA A 372 -7.89 -22.98 19.82
N GLN A 373 -7.35 -23.54 18.74
CA GLN A 373 -7.00 -22.80 17.53
C GLN A 373 -8.00 -23.01 16.37
N LEU A 374 -9.00 -23.87 16.52
CA LEU A 374 -9.98 -24.16 15.48
C LEU A 374 -10.83 -22.93 15.13
N ASN A 375 -10.80 -22.52 13.86
CA ASN A 375 -11.52 -21.36 13.34
C ASN A 375 -11.89 -21.55 11.85
N HIS A 376 -12.52 -20.53 11.26
CA HIS A 376 -12.98 -20.57 9.87
C HIS A 376 -11.84 -20.79 8.84
N ALA A 377 -10.64 -20.25 9.07
CA ALA A 377 -9.51 -20.34 8.15
C ALA A 377 -8.81 -21.71 8.14
N ASN A 378 -8.91 -22.50 9.21
CA ASN A 378 -8.17 -23.77 9.34
C ASN A 378 -9.05 -25.01 9.51
N ILE A 379 -10.38 -24.87 9.57
CA ILE A 379 -11.30 -26.00 9.72
C ILE A 379 -11.16 -27.04 8.59
N SER A 380 -10.76 -26.62 7.39
CA SER A 380 -10.52 -27.49 6.23
C SER A 380 -9.36 -28.47 6.43
N ARG A 381 -8.44 -28.20 7.37
CA ARG A 381 -7.38 -29.16 7.74
C ARG A 381 -7.93 -30.48 8.27
N LEU A 382 -9.19 -30.49 8.69
CA LEU A 382 -9.88 -31.64 9.27
C LEU A 382 -10.92 -32.26 8.30
N ASP A 383 -10.90 -31.91 7.02
CA ASP A 383 -11.83 -32.44 6.02
C ASP A 383 -11.73 -33.97 5.91
N ALA A 384 -10.51 -34.52 5.80
CA ALA A 384 -10.28 -35.97 5.76
C ALA A 384 -10.86 -36.67 7.00
N PHE A 385 -10.62 -36.11 8.19
CA PHE A 385 -11.19 -36.60 9.44
C PHE A 385 -12.72 -36.58 9.43
N LEU A 386 -13.33 -35.45 9.06
CA LEU A 386 -14.79 -35.31 9.06
C LEU A 386 -15.44 -36.29 8.08
N ASN A 387 -14.89 -36.44 6.89
CA ASN A 387 -15.40 -37.34 5.86
C ASN A 387 -15.33 -38.81 6.31
N LEU A 388 -14.23 -39.22 6.95
CA LEU A 388 -14.01 -40.59 7.40
C LEU A 388 -14.54 -40.88 8.81
N SER A 389 -15.03 -39.86 9.54
CA SER A 389 -15.54 -40.02 10.91
C SER A 389 -16.74 -40.98 11.00
N VAL A 390 -17.55 -41.04 9.95
CA VAL A 390 -18.76 -41.89 9.86
C VAL A 390 -18.44 -43.32 9.39
N ASP A 391 -17.22 -43.57 8.91
CA ASP A 391 -16.82 -44.89 8.43
C ASP A 391 -16.71 -45.87 9.61
N GLN A 392 -17.48 -46.96 9.56
CA GLN A 392 -17.50 -47.95 10.63
C GLN A 392 -16.31 -48.91 10.56
N SER A 393 -15.57 -48.97 9.44
CA SER A 393 -14.39 -49.83 9.33
C SER A 393 -13.17 -49.27 10.05
N LEU A 394 -13.14 -47.95 10.29
CA LEU A 394 -12.03 -47.30 10.99
C LEU A 394 -12.25 -47.33 12.50
N SER A 395 -11.20 -47.72 13.21
CA SER A 395 -11.10 -47.66 14.67
C SER A 395 -11.11 -46.23 15.19
N ALA A 396 -11.34 -46.07 16.50
CA ALA A 396 -11.27 -44.75 17.13
C ALA A 396 -9.86 -44.13 17.04
N GLU A 397 -8.83 -44.99 17.08
CA GLU A 397 -7.43 -44.62 16.94
C GLU A 397 -7.12 -44.08 15.55
N GLU A 398 -7.53 -44.78 14.49
CA GLU A 398 -7.30 -44.33 13.11
C GLU A 398 -8.01 -43.01 12.80
N LYS A 399 -9.21 -42.82 13.34
CA LYS A 399 -9.95 -41.56 13.21
C LYS A 399 -9.26 -40.41 13.94
N LEU A 400 -8.70 -40.64 15.13
CA LEU A 400 -7.92 -39.63 15.84
C LEU A 400 -6.63 -39.29 15.09
N ALA A 401 -5.94 -40.29 14.53
CA ALA A 401 -4.75 -40.08 13.73
C ALA A 401 -5.02 -39.15 12.54
N LEU A 402 -6.15 -39.33 11.84
CA LEU A 402 -6.56 -38.46 10.73
C LEU A 402 -6.74 -37.00 11.16
N ALA A 403 -7.38 -36.77 12.31
CA ALA A 403 -7.57 -35.42 12.83
C ALA A 403 -6.24 -34.76 13.22
N LEU A 404 -5.42 -35.47 13.99
CA LEU A 404 -4.16 -34.94 14.52
C LEU A 404 -3.13 -34.71 13.42
N SER A 405 -3.02 -35.62 12.45
CA SER A 405 -2.10 -35.47 11.33
C SER A 405 -2.60 -34.43 10.32
N GLY A 406 -3.90 -34.44 9.99
CA GLY A 406 -4.51 -33.44 9.10
C GLY A 406 -4.30 -32.00 9.59
N TRP A 407 -4.31 -31.80 10.91
CA TRP A 407 -3.98 -30.51 11.52
C TRP A 407 -2.54 -30.03 11.22
N VAL A 408 -1.57 -30.96 11.21
CA VAL A 408 -0.13 -30.63 11.11
C VAL A 408 0.37 -30.60 9.67
N VAL A 409 -0.11 -31.50 8.80
CA VAL A 409 0.36 -31.64 7.40
C VAL A 409 -0.72 -31.32 6.36
N GLY A 410 -1.90 -30.89 6.80
CA GLY A 410 -3.06 -30.62 5.95
C GLY A 410 -3.87 -31.88 5.67
N SER A 411 -5.15 -31.68 5.35
CA SER A 411 -6.13 -32.76 5.13
C SER A 411 -5.68 -33.79 4.09
N ASP A 412 -5.09 -33.35 2.98
CA ASP A 412 -4.68 -34.24 1.88
C ASP A 412 -3.51 -35.17 2.24
N ASN A 413 -2.78 -34.85 3.31
CA ASN A 413 -1.63 -35.63 3.79
C ASN A 413 -1.92 -36.31 5.13
N ALA A 414 -3.17 -36.31 5.58
CA ALA A 414 -3.58 -36.97 6.81
C ALA A 414 -3.31 -38.48 6.74
N VAL A 415 -2.92 -39.06 7.88
CA VAL A 415 -2.59 -40.48 8.03
C VAL A 415 -3.48 -41.15 9.06
N THR A 416 -3.66 -42.45 8.92
CA THR A 416 -4.45 -43.29 9.84
C THR A 416 -3.63 -43.90 10.99
N GLU A 417 -2.30 -43.80 10.93
CA GLU A 417 -1.43 -44.35 11.98
C GLU A 417 -1.20 -43.32 13.10
N LEU A 418 -1.64 -43.63 14.32
CA LEU A 418 -1.57 -42.70 15.45
C LEU A 418 -0.12 -42.34 15.83
N ASP A 419 0.78 -43.32 15.83
CA ASP A 419 2.20 -43.08 16.13
C ASP A 419 2.85 -42.14 15.10
N GLN A 420 2.49 -42.27 13.81
CA GLN A 420 2.95 -41.32 12.79
C GLN A 420 2.36 -39.92 12.99
N ALA A 421 1.09 -39.82 13.41
CA ALA A 421 0.49 -38.53 13.73
C ALA A 421 1.22 -37.86 14.90
N ILE A 422 1.56 -38.61 15.95
CA ILE A 422 2.34 -38.11 17.09
C ILE A 422 3.76 -37.68 16.65
N ALA A 423 4.43 -38.46 15.80
CA ALA A 423 5.74 -38.12 15.26
C ALA A 423 5.70 -36.83 14.42
N LEU A 424 4.63 -36.58 13.68
CA LEU A 424 4.42 -35.31 12.97
C LEU A 424 4.32 -34.10 13.92
N TRP A 425 3.64 -34.26 15.06
CA TRP A 425 3.58 -33.22 16.09
C TRP A 425 4.95 -32.96 16.73
N GLN A 426 5.73 -34.01 16.99
CA GLN A 426 7.12 -33.87 17.47
C GLN A 426 7.99 -33.14 16.44
N ALA A 427 7.85 -33.49 15.16
CA ALA A 427 8.55 -32.82 14.06
C ALA A 427 8.18 -31.33 13.96
N ARG A 428 6.90 -31.00 14.15
CA ARG A 428 6.42 -29.63 14.23
C ARG A 428 7.09 -28.86 15.37
N THR A 429 7.19 -29.46 16.56
CA THR A 429 7.87 -28.85 17.71
C THR A 429 9.35 -28.61 17.42
N LEU A 430 10.06 -29.62 16.93
CA LEU A 430 11.48 -29.48 16.56
C LEU A 430 11.72 -28.41 15.49
N ALA A 431 10.82 -28.31 14.50
CA ALA A 431 10.89 -27.26 13.50
C ALA A 431 10.72 -25.86 14.11
N LEU A 432 9.78 -25.69 15.05
CA LEU A 432 9.60 -24.43 15.77
C LEU A 432 10.82 -24.11 16.66
N ASP A 433 11.38 -25.11 17.33
CA ASP A 433 12.56 -24.92 18.16
C ASP A 433 13.76 -24.50 17.31
N TYR A 434 13.98 -25.13 16.15
CA TYR A 434 15.01 -24.71 15.20
C TYR A 434 14.88 -23.23 14.78
N LEU A 435 13.64 -22.78 14.54
CA LEU A 435 13.35 -21.39 14.15
C LEU A 435 13.54 -20.39 15.31
N ARG A 436 13.37 -20.86 16.56
CA ARG A 436 13.61 -20.06 17.78
C ARG A 436 15.08 -19.97 18.14
N THR A 437 15.86 -21.03 17.95
CA THR A 437 17.29 -21.07 18.29
C THR A 437 18.09 -20.05 17.47
N ALA A 438 19.07 -19.39 18.10
CA ALA A 438 19.85 -18.34 17.48
C ALA A 438 20.72 -18.82 16.30
N THR A 439 20.99 -17.94 15.32
CA THR A 439 21.71 -18.30 14.08
C THR A 439 23.18 -18.64 14.30
N ASP A 440 23.80 -18.06 15.32
CA ASP A 440 25.17 -18.31 15.75
C ASP A 440 25.31 -19.58 16.62
N SER A 441 24.20 -20.12 17.12
CA SER A 441 24.11 -21.35 17.92
C SER A 441 24.09 -22.60 17.04
N GLY A 442 25.10 -22.73 16.17
CA GLY A 442 25.18 -23.77 15.14
C GLY A 442 25.11 -25.20 15.67
N ASN A 443 25.69 -25.46 16.85
CA ASN A 443 25.67 -26.78 17.48
C ASN A 443 24.26 -27.21 17.92
N GLU A 444 23.49 -26.31 18.53
CA GLU A 444 22.13 -26.60 18.98
C GLU A 444 21.19 -26.83 17.80
N ARG A 445 21.28 -25.98 16.77
CA ARG A 445 20.54 -26.16 15.51
C ARG A 445 20.86 -27.50 14.85
N GLN A 446 22.12 -27.93 14.86
CA GLN A 446 22.54 -29.22 14.33
C GLN A 446 21.94 -30.38 15.13
N GLN A 447 21.90 -30.31 16.47
CA GLN A 447 21.26 -31.31 17.32
C GLN A 447 19.75 -31.42 17.08
N ILE A 448 19.07 -30.30 16.85
CA ILE A 448 17.63 -30.29 16.51
C ILE A 448 17.41 -30.98 15.16
N VAL A 449 18.25 -30.71 14.16
CA VAL A 449 18.18 -31.37 12.85
C VAL A 449 18.44 -32.88 12.97
N GLU A 450 19.40 -33.30 13.77
CA GLU A 450 19.66 -34.73 14.05
C GLU A 450 18.47 -35.39 14.74
N SER A 451 17.85 -34.70 15.72
CA SER A 451 16.64 -35.17 16.38
C SER A 451 15.50 -35.33 15.38
N LEU A 452 15.31 -34.35 14.49
CA LEU A 452 14.29 -34.39 13.43
C LEU A 452 14.52 -35.56 12.46
N GLN A 453 15.77 -35.87 12.12
CA GLN A 453 16.15 -37.00 11.26
C GLN A 453 15.94 -38.36 11.91
N SER A 454 15.92 -38.43 13.24
CA SER A 454 15.71 -39.67 13.99
C SER A 454 14.22 -40.05 14.13
N LEU A 455 13.29 -39.14 13.80
CA LEU A 455 11.86 -39.43 13.85
C LEU A 455 11.44 -40.41 12.75
N GLU A 456 10.93 -41.56 13.14
CA GLU A 456 10.44 -42.58 12.21
C GLU A 456 9.24 -42.07 11.40
N GLY A 457 9.26 -42.28 10.08
CA GLY A 457 8.17 -41.87 9.19
C GLY A 457 8.12 -40.37 8.85
N VAL A 458 8.98 -39.52 9.43
CA VAL A 458 9.05 -38.07 9.15
C VAL A 458 10.27 -37.76 8.26
N GLY A 459 10.15 -38.04 6.97
CA GLY A 459 11.17 -37.65 5.99
C GLY A 459 11.11 -36.15 5.60
N PRO A 460 12.10 -35.65 4.84
CA PRO A 460 12.15 -34.25 4.39
C PRO A 460 10.88 -33.77 3.67
N ARG A 461 10.18 -34.66 2.95
CA ARG A 461 8.91 -34.34 2.30
C ARG A 461 7.81 -33.99 3.30
N ARG A 462 7.72 -34.71 4.44
CA ARG A 462 6.73 -34.43 5.49
C ARG A 462 7.06 -33.12 6.22
N VAL A 463 8.34 -32.84 6.44
CA VAL A 463 8.80 -31.55 6.95
C VAL A 463 8.41 -30.42 5.98
N ALA A 464 8.64 -30.58 4.68
CA ALA A 464 8.22 -29.58 3.70
C ALA A 464 6.70 -29.35 3.66
N GLN A 465 5.89 -30.36 3.98
CA GLN A 465 4.42 -30.26 4.06
C GLN A 465 3.95 -29.52 5.32
N LEU A 466 4.63 -29.68 6.46
CA LEU A 466 4.24 -29.02 7.71
C LEU A 466 4.71 -27.56 7.81
N LEU A 467 5.83 -27.19 7.16
CA LEU A 467 6.42 -25.85 7.25
C LEU A 467 5.43 -24.70 6.94
N PRO A 468 4.58 -24.77 5.89
CA PRO A 468 3.62 -23.70 5.60
C PRO A 468 2.47 -23.58 6.61
N LEU A 469 2.29 -24.58 7.49
CA LEU A 469 1.22 -24.68 8.48
C LEU A 469 1.73 -24.42 9.90
N LEU A 470 3.00 -24.05 10.05
CA LEU A 470 3.57 -23.70 11.34
C LEU A 470 2.98 -22.36 11.83
N PRO A 471 2.70 -22.25 13.15
CA PRO A 471 2.46 -20.94 13.74
C PRO A 471 3.76 -20.11 13.71
N PRO A 472 3.66 -18.78 13.90
CA PRO A 472 4.82 -17.94 14.11
C PRO A 472 5.71 -18.47 15.26
N PRO A 473 7.04 -18.55 15.07
CA PRO A 473 7.92 -19.16 16.05
C PRO A 473 8.03 -18.38 17.37
N LEU A 474 7.86 -17.05 17.34
CA LEU A 474 7.95 -16.20 18.51
C LEU A 474 6.56 -15.80 19.03
N ASP A 475 6.46 -15.60 20.34
CA ASP A 475 5.26 -15.02 20.97
C ASP A 475 4.98 -13.59 20.46
N SER A 476 3.71 -13.20 20.49
CA SER A 476 3.22 -11.88 20.06
C SER A 476 3.75 -10.72 20.89
N ALA A 477 4.51 -10.98 21.96
CA ALA A 477 5.04 -9.99 22.90
C ALA A 477 3.92 -9.13 23.53
N GLY A 478 2.74 -9.73 23.73
CA GLY A 478 1.57 -9.05 24.29
C GLY A 478 0.86 -8.12 23.31
N ALA A 479 1.14 -8.18 22.00
CA ALA A 479 0.41 -7.40 21.00
C ALA A 479 -1.08 -7.80 20.97
N ILE A 480 -1.95 -6.79 21.03
CA ILE A 480 -3.41 -6.98 21.08
C ILE A 480 -4.03 -6.62 19.72
N PRO A 481 -4.79 -7.53 19.06
CA PRO A 481 -5.53 -7.22 17.85
C PRO A 481 -6.44 -5.99 17.99
N GLY A 482 -6.43 -5.13 16.97
CA GLY A 482 -7.16 -3.87 16.96
C GLY A 482 -6.48 -2.72 17.72
N LYS A 483 -5.30 -2.93 18.32
CA LYS A 483 -4.55 -1.89 19.04
C LYS A 483 -3.10 -1.79 18.55
N ILE A 484 -2.54 -0.59 18.68
CA ILE A 484 -1.12 -0.36 18.44
C ILE A 484 -0.35 -0.76 19.70
N SER A 485 0.65 -1.63 19.53
CA SER A 485 1.49 -2.17 20.61
C SER A 485 2.97 -1.90 20.31
N GLU A 486 3.77 -1.55 21.30
CA GLU A 486 5.23 -1.41 21.15
C GLU A 486 5.91 -2.77 21.36
N ILE A 487 6.83 -3.13 20.47
CA ILE A 487 7.68 -4.31 20.57
C ILE A 487 9.14 -3.89 20.59
N ARG A 488 9.92 -4.51 21.47
CA ARG A 488 11.37 -4.39 21.50
C ARG A 488 11.97 -5.68 20.98
N ALA A 489 12.50 -5.62 19.76
CA ALA A 489 13.31 -6.68 19.20
C ALA A 489 14.75 -6.47 19.70
N SER A 490 15.07 -7.14 20.79
CA SER A 490 16.44 -7.42 21.21
C SER A 490 16.57 -8.92 21.24
N ASP A 491 17.03 -9.50 20.15
CA ASP A 491 17.33 -10.90 20.12
C ASP A 491 18.84 -11.05 20.05
N ASP A 492 19.39 -12.03 20.76
CA ASP A 492 20.80 -12.44 20.62
C ASP A 492 21.11 -12.87 19.16
N ARG A 493 20.07 -13.13 18.34
CA ARG A 493 20.12 -13.38 16.90
C ARG A 493 20.62 -12.22 16.04
N ASP A 494 20.49 -10.97 16.47
CA ASP A 494 20.71 -9.80 15.62
C ASP A 494 21.63 -8.77 16.28
N GLU A 495 22.65 -8.31 15.55
CA GLU A 495 23.65 -7.34 16.08
C GLU A 495 23.03 -5.97 16.45
N VAL A 496 21.81 -5.68 15.98
CA VAL A 496 21.15 -4.38 16.13
C VAL A 496 19.77 -4.57 16.77
N SER A 497 19.59 -4.02 17.97
CA SER A 497 18.27 -3.92 18.59
C SER A 497 17.41 -2.84 17.92
N VAL A 498 16.12 -3.12 17.80
CA VAL A 498 15.13 -2.20 17.25
C VAL A 498 13.83 -2.23 18.04
N THR A 499 13.28 -1.05 18.30
CA THR A 499 11.93 -0.88 18.85
C THR A 499 11.00 -0.51 17.71
N TYR A 500 9.81 -1.10 17.65
CA TYR A 500 8.80 -0.78 16.65
C TYR A 500 7.40 -0.81 17.23
N SER A 501 6.51 0.00 16.66
CA SER A 501 5.06 -0.12 16.92
C SER A 501 4.46 -1.08 15.92
N VAL A 502 3.58 -1.97 16.37
CA VAL A 502 2.82 -2.90 15.53
C VAL A 502 1.32 -2.72 15.72
N PHE A 503 0.57 -2.78 14.63
CA PHE A 503 -0.88 -2.94 14.65
C PHE A 503 -1.25 -4.27 14.00
N LEU A 504 -2.04 -5.08 14.71
CA LEU A 504 -2.67 -6.28 14.16
C LEU A 504 -4.14 -5.95 13.85
N PRO A 505 -4.68 -6.38 12.70
CA PRO A 505 -6.08 -6.14 12.36
C PRO A 505 -7.02 -6.80 13.38
N PRO A 506 -8.27 -6.31 13.53
CA PRO A 506 -9.27 -6.96 14.37
C PRO A 506 -9.46 -8.41 13.97
N GLU A 507 -9.70 -9.28 14.95
CA GLU A 507 -9.82 -10.73 14.74
C GLU A 507 -8.58 -11.40 14.12
N TYR A 508 -7.39 -10.79 14.25
CA TYR A 508 -6.14 -11.38 13.80
C TYR A 508 -5.99 -12.84 14.26
N HIS A 509 -5.69 -13.72 13.31
CA HIS A 509 -5.39 -15.11 13.55
C HIS A 509 -4.21 -15.56 12.68
N HIS A 510 -3.21 -16.23 13.27
CA HIS A 510 -1.95 -16.56 12.59
C HIS A 510 -2.10 -17.47 11.36
N GLU A 511 -3.21 -18.19 11.27
CA GLU A 511 -3.55 -19.04 10.11
C GLU A 511 -4.08 -18.27 8.88
N HIS A 512 -4.28 -16.96 9.02
CA HIS A 512 -4.56 -16.07 7.90
C HIS A 512 -3.29 -15.28 7.56
N SER A 513 -2.98 -15.17 6.26
CA SER A 513 -1.81 -14.42 5.79
C SER A 513 -2.19 -12.96 5.54
N TYR A 514 -1.55 -12.03 6.26
CA TYR A 514 -1.92 -10.62 6.22
C TYR A 514 -0.92 -9.79 5.40
N PRO A 515 -1.38 -8.93 4.46
CA PRO A 515 -0.51 -7.93 3.85
C PRO A 515 0.03 -6.94 4.89
N VAL A 516 1.19 -6.34 4.62
CA VAL A 516 1.96 -5.58 5.60
C VAL A 516 2.30 -4.20 5.07
N ILE A 517 2.25 -3.19 5.94
CA ILE A 517 2.78 -1.85 5.69
C ILE A 517 3.97 -1.63 6.61
N LEU A 518 5.18 -1.52 6.06
CA LEU A 518 6.37 -1.05 6.77
C LEU A 518 6.36 0.48 6.71
N ALA A 519 5.97 1.14 7.79
CA ALA A 519 5.67 2.57 7.83
C ALA A 519 6.75 3.38 8.58
N LEU A 520 7.49 4.21 7.87
CA LEU A 520 8.62 4.99 8.39
C LEU A 520 8.16 6.40 8.79
N HIS A 521 8.34 6.74 10.06
CA HIS A 521 7.84 7.98 10.63
C HIS A 521 8.63 9.22 10.17
N ALA A 522 7.96 10.37 10.13
CA ALA A 522 8.62 11.65 9.89
C ALA A 522 9.51 12.08 11.07
N GLU A 523 10.33 13.12 10.83
CA GLU A 523 11.02 13.86 11.89
C GLU A 523 10.02 14.30 12.98
N GLY A 524 10.41 14.13 14.25
CA GLY A 524 9.61 14.56 15.40
C GLY A 524 8.30 13.78 15.61
N LYS A 525 8.02 12.74 14.80
CA LYS A 525 6.92 11.80 15.00
C LYS A 525 7.40 10.52 15.68
N THR A 526 6.51 9.87 16.39
CA THR A 526 6.77 8.56 16.99
C THR A 526 6.35 7.43 16.05
N THR A 527 6.88 6.23 16.29
CA THR A 527 6.44 5.00 15.61
C THR A 527 4.94 4.75 15.74
N ALA A 528 4.37 5.02 16.91
CA ALA A 528 2.93 4.85 17.15
C ALA A 528 2.08 5.87 16.37
N GLN A 529 2.54 7.11 16.24
CA GLN A 529 1.85 8.13 15.43
C GLN A 529 1.83 7.76 13.95
N GLU A 530 2.93 7.21 13.43
CA GLU A 530 3.01 6.73 12.06
C GLU A 530 2.12 5.50 11.83
N ALA A 531 2.11 4.54 12.76
CA ALA A 531 1.19 3.40 12.71
C ALA A 531 -0.29 3.86 12.73
N ALA A 532 -0.61 4.88 13.54
CA ALA A 532 -1.96 5.42 13.66
C ALA A 532 -2.47 6.10 12.38
N PHE A 533 -1.60 6.61 11.50
CA PHE A 533 -2.01 7.09 10.18
C PHE A 533 -2.69 5.97 9.38
N TRP A 534 -2.19 4.74 9.45
CA TRP A 534 -2.74 3.60 8.72
C TRP A 534 -3.86 2.90 9.47
N ALA A 535 -3.63 2.63 10.76
CA ALA A 535 -4.47 1.81 11.61
C ALA A 535 -5.60 2.56 12.31
N GLY A 536 -5.51 3.89 12.39
CA GLY A 536 -6.40 4.72 13.20
C GLY A 536 -6.08 4.65 14.69
N SER A 537 -7.09 4.92 15.52
CA SER A 537 -7.01 4.88 16.98
C SER A 537 -8.08 3.98 17.58
N ASP A 538 -8.00 3.73 18.88
CA ASP A 538 -9.02 2.99 19.65
C ASP A 538 -10.44 3.55 19.47
N GLN A 539 -10.57 4.85 19.17
CA GLN A 539 -11.86 5.53 18.98
C GLN A 539 -12.34 5.50 17.51
N LYS A 540 -11.41 5.39 16.56
CA LYS A 540 -11.71 5.44 15.12
C LYS A 540 -10.78 4.51 14.36
N ALA A 541 -11.32 3.38 13.93
CA ALA A 541 -10.62 2.42 13.09
C ALA A 541 -10.14 3.08 11.78
N GLY A 542 -8.87 2.88 11.45
CA GLY A 542 -8.26 3.31 10.19
C GLY A 542 -8.46 2.29 9.08
N GLN A 543 -7.90 2.58 7.91
CA GLN A 543 -8.07 1.72 6.74
C GLN A 543 -7.31 0.40 6.87
N ALA A 544 -6.18 0.33 7.60
CA ALA A 544 -5.49 -0.95 7.84
C ALA A 544 -6.36 -1.92 8.64
N ALA A 545 -7.08 -1.43 9.66
CA ALA A 545 -8.07 -2.21 10.41
C ALA A 545 -9.21 -2.70 9.51
N ARG A 546 -9.66 -1.87 8.57
CA ARG A 546 -10.74 -2.20 7.63
C ARG A 546 -10.34 -3.22 6.57
N HIS A 547 -9.13 -3.12 6.04
CA HIS A 547 -8.64 -3.93 4.93
C HIS A 547 -7.84 -5.17 5.36
N GLY A 548 -7.60 -5.35 6.67
CA GLY A 548 -6.85 -6.50 7.18
C GLY A 548 -5.35 -6.39 6.93
N TYR A 549 -4.76 -5.21 7.15
CA TYR A 549 -3.32 -5.01 7.01
C TYR A 549 -2.66 -4.96 8.39
N ILE A 550 -1.51 -5.60 8.51
CA ILE A 550 -0.59 -5.40 9.63
C ILE A 550 0.23 -4.14 9.34
N VAL A 551 0.45 -3.30 10.34
CA VAL A 551 1.31 -2.11 10.22
C VAL A 551 2.49 -2.28 11.14
N VAL A 552 3.71 -2.21 10.60
CA VAL A 552 4.98 -2.27 11.33
C VAL A 552 5.66 -0.93 11.17
N ALA A 553 5.80 -0.17 12.26
CA ALA A 553 6.43 1.15 12.25
C ALA A 553 7.70 1.14 13.11
N PRO A 554 8.89 1.01 12.51
CA PRO A 554 10.14 0.92 13.25
C PRO A 554 10.71 2.28 13.67
N GLU A 555 11.44 2.28 14.78
CA GLU A 555 12.42 3.33 15.06
C GLU A 555 13.66 3.06 14.21
N TYR A 556 13.85 3.87 13.18
CA TYR A 556 14.88 3.68 12.16
C TYR A 556 15.93 4.79 12.17
N GLN A 557 15.76 5.85 12.97
CA GLN A 557 16.74 6.93 13.07
C GLN A 557 18.07 6.37 13.55
N SER A 558 19.19 6.83 13.00
CA SER A 558 20.52 6.40 13.44
C SER A 558 20.97 7.12 14.71
N LYS A 559 20.39 8.29 14.97
CA LYS A 559 20.71 9.19 16.10
C LYS A 559 19.43 9.74 16.72
N PRO A 560 19.41 10.02 18.03
CA PRO A 560 18.29 10.71 18.67
C PRO A 560 18.05 12.09 18.04
N ASN A 561 16.78 12.48 17.90
CA ASN A 561 16.35 13.80 17.39
C ASN A 561 16.90 14.11 16.00
N GLN A 562 16.99 13.09 15.14
CA GLN A 562 17.46 13.24 13.77
C GLN A 562 16.45 14.06 12.96
N THR A 563 16.94 15.11 12.31
CA THR A 563 16.11 16.06 11.54
C THR A 563 16.18 15.84 10.02
N GLN A 564 17.11 15.00 9.57
CA GLN A 564 17.29 14.67 8.15
C GLN A 564 17.69 13.22 8.01
N TYR A 565 17.18 12.55 6.98
CA TYR A 565 17.56 11.18 6.68
C TYR A 565 19.04 11.12 6.25
N ASP A 566 19.82 10.23 6.87
CA ASP A 566 21.28 10.19 6.73
C ASP A 566 21.78 9.09 5.79
N TYR A 567 20.87 8.31 5.19
CA TYR A 567 21.17 7.23 4.23
C TYR A 567 22.11 6.15 4.81
N SER A 568 22.14 6.03 6.14
CA SER A 568 23.06 5.15 6.86
C SER A 568 22.67 3.67 6.76
N VAL A 569 23.68 2.80 6.84
CA VAL A 569 23.48 1.35 6.92
C VAL A 569 22.63 0.97 8.14
N LEU A 570 22.83 1.66 9.27
CA LEU A 570 22.08 1.40 10.50
C LEU A 570 20.58 1.64 10.33
N ALA A 571 20.18 2.70 9.61
CA ALA A 571 18.77 2.98 9.34
C ALA A 571 18.11 1.86 8.52
N HIS A 572 18.81 1.36 7.48
CA HIS A 572 18.36 0.19 6.72
C HIS A 572 18.24 -1.04 7.60
N THR A 573 19.29 -1.36 8.37
CA THR A 573 19.31 -2.53 9.25
C THR A 573 18.16 -2.49 10.24
N ARG A 574 17.89 -1.36 10.90
CA ARG A 574 16.77 -1.22 11.84
C ARG A 574 15.42 -1.45 11.18
N ALA A 575 15.17 -0.85 10.02
CA ALA A 575 13.88 -1.00 9.32
C ALA A 575 13.65 -2.46 8.88
N LEU A 576 14.66 -3.11 8.30
CA LEU A 576 14.55 -4.49 7.83
C LEU A 576 14.52 -5.49 8.99
N GLN A 577 15.23 -5.21 10.08
CA GLN A 577 15.21 -6.03 11.28
C GLN A 577 13.82 -6.04 11.94
N ALA A 578 13.15 -4.90 12.00
CA ALA A 578 11.78 -4.84 12.52
C ALA A 578 10.80 -5.67 11.67
N LEU A 579 10.93 -5.63 10.34
CA LEU A 579 10.12 -6.45 9.45
C LEU A 579 10.40 -7.95 9.66
N ARG A 580 11.67 -8.33 9.83
CA ARG A 580 12.09 -9.71 10.09
C ARG A 580 11.57 -10.23 11.43
N ASP A 581 11.74 -9.46 12.51
CA ASP A 581 11.21 -9.81 13.83
C ASP A 581 9.68 -9.93 13.81
N ALA A 582 8.98 -8.99 13.17
CA ALA A 582 7.54 -9.05 12.98
C ALA A 582 7.11 -10.33 12.23
N GLY A 583 7.87 -10.73 11.20
CA GLY A 583 7.64 -11.97 10.45
C GLY A 583 7.84 -13.26 11.26
N ASN A 584 8.58 -13.19 12.36
CA ASN A 584 8.74 -14.31 13.28
C ASN A 584 7.67 -14.33 14.38
N ARG A 585 6.94 -13.23 14.60
CA ARG A 585 5.87 -13.11 15.63
C ARG A 585 4.47 -13.18 15.06
N PHE A 586 4.32 -12.78 13.80
CA PHE A 586 3.03 -12.60 13.15
C PHE A 586 2.99 -13.23 11.76
N SER A 587 1.78 -13.56 11.30
CA SER A 587 1.55 -14.14 9.99
C SER A 587 1.50 -13.05 8.92
N LEU A 588 2.63 -12.89 8.24
CA LEU A 588 2.80 -11.87 7.20
C LEU A 588 2.72 -12.52 5.81
N ASP A 589 2.02 -11.87 4.89
CA ASP A 589 2.14 -12.13 3.47
C ASP A 589 3.37 -11.37 2.94
N PHE A 590 4.50 -12.07 2.86
CA PHE A 590 5.75 -11.50 2.35
C PHE A 590 5.68 -11.10 0.86
N ASP A 591 4.65 -11.50 0.11
CA ASP A 591 4.46 -10.99 -1.25
C ASP A 591 3.71 -9.68 -1.31
N ARG A 592 3.15 -9.25 -0.18
CA ARG A 592 2.31 -8.06 -0.04
C ARG A 592 2.83 -7.17 1.07
N VAL A 593 4.14 -6.97 1.10
CA VAL A 593 4.81 -5.98 1.94
C VAL A 593 4.90 -4.67 1.17
N PHE A 594 4.34 -3.60 1.73
CA PHE A 594 4.37 -2.25 1.18
C PHE A 594 5.25 -1.37 2.05
N LEU A 595 6.19 -0.68 1.44
CA LEU A 595 7.05 0.29 2.13
C LEU A 595 6.41 1.67 2.04
N SER A 596 6.30 2.38 3.15
CA SER A 596 5.79 3.76 3.18
C SER A 596 6.61 4.61 4.11
N GLY A 597 6.58 5.93 3.91
CA GLY A 597 7.01 6.87 4.94
C GLY A 597 6.70 8.32 4.65
N HIS A 598 6.65 9.12 5.70
CA HIS A 598 6.34 10.56 5.64
C HIS A 598 7.61 11.42 5.80
N GLN A 599 7.78 12.43 4.95
CA GLN A 599 8.90 13.37 4.99
C GLN A 599 10.26 12.67 5.10
N MET A 600 10.94 12.74 6.26
CA MET A 600 12.18 12.00 6.51
C MET A 600 12.02 10.49 6.33
N GLY A 601 10.86 9.93 6.67
CA GLY A 601 10.50 8.54 6.38
C GLY A 601 10.21 8.30 4.90
N GLY A 602 9.75 9.32 4.18
CA GLY A 602 9.59 9.29 2.73
C GLY A 602 10.93 9.28 1.99
N ASP A 603 11.92 10.04 2.47
CA ASP A 603 13.31 9.97 2.00
C ASP A 603 13.86 8.54 2.17
N ALA A 604 13.63 7.95 3.34
CA ALA A 604 14.02 6.57 3.64
C ALA A 604 13.24 5.55 2.78
N ALA A 605 11.96 5.79 2.51
CA ALA A 605 11.15 4.92 1.64
C ALA A 605 11.68 4.90 0.20
N PHE A 606 12.12 6.04 -0.34
CA PHE A 606 12.82 6.08 -1.63
C PHE A 606 14.12 5.26 -1.60
N ASP A 607 14.97 5.47 -0.60
CA ASP A 607 16.27 4.78 -0.48
C ASP A 607 16.11 3.26 -0.35
N LEU A 608 15.30 2.79 0.60
CA LEU A 608 15.02 1.37 0.82
C LEU A 608 14.33 0.75 -0.39
N GLY A 609 13.36 1.44 -1.00
CA GLY A 609 12.64 0.94 -2.18
C GLY A 609 13.53 0.76 -3.41
N PHE A 610 14.54 1.61 -3.58
CA PHE A 610 15.54 1.43 -4.64
C PHE A 610 16.63 0.43 -4.28
N SER A 611 16.98 0.30 -3.00
CA SER A 611 18.07 -0.56 -2.55
C SER A 611 17.65 -2.03 -2.42
N HIS A 612 16.41 -2.28 -1.98
CA HIS A 612 15.85 -3.62 -1.72
C HIS A 612 14.49 -3.82 -2.43
N PRO A 613 14.43 -3.63 -3.76
CA PRO A 613 13.17 -3.71 -4.50
C PRO A 613 12.51 -5.10 -4.44
N ASP A 614 13.28 -6.14 -4.12
CA ASP A 614 12.86 -7.54 -4.00
C ASP A 614 12.00 -7.80 -2.75
N LEU A 615 12.05 -6.92 -1.75
CA LEU A 615 11.29 -7.05 -0.52
C LEU A 615 9.88 -6.47 -0.58
N PHE A 616 9.57 -5.63 -1.58
CA PHE A 616 8.37 -4.81 -1.57
C PHE A 616 7.47 -5.05 -2.79
N ALA A 617 6.17 -5.21 -2.53
CA ALA A 617 5.11 -5.22 -3.54
C ALA A 617 4.79 -3.83 -4.07
N GLY A 618 5.15 -2.79 -3.31
CA GLY A 618 5.01 -1.39 -3.71
C GLY A 618 5.61 -0.44 -2.68
N VAL A 619 5.98 0.77 -3.13
CA VAL A 619 6.63 1.80 -2.32
C VAL A 619 5.82 3.10 -2.36
N ILE A 620 5.59 3.72 -1.20
CA ILE A 620 4.72 4.89 -1.01
C ILE A 620 5.49 6.01 -0.29
N PRO A 621 6.33 6.79 -0.98
CA PRO A 621 6.96 7.96 -0.41
C PRO A 621 5.97 9.13 -0.32
N ILE A 622 5.72 9.64 0.88
CA ILE A 622 4.80 10.76 1.15
C ILE A 622 5.61 11.98 1.60
N ALA A 623 5.53 13.08 0.87
CA ALA A 623 6.29 14.32 1.15
C ALA A 623 7.82 14.13 1.27
N GLY A 624 8.34 13.03 0.72
CA GLY A 624 9.75 12.65 0.73
C GLY A 624 10.52 13.14 -0.48
N VAL A 625 11.84 13.04 -0.41
CA VAL A 625 12.76 13.44 -1.47
C VAL A 625 13.76 12.32 -1.77
N SER A 626 13.84 11.97 -3.04
CA SER A 626 14.84 11.05 -3.57
C SER A 626 16.16 11.80 -3.84
N ASP A 627 17.16 11.64 -2.97
CA ASP A 627 18.45 12.33 -3.04
C ASP A 627 19.64 11.36 -2.84
N GLN A 628 20.86 11.90 -2.77
CA GLN A 628 22.11 11.20 -2.42
C GLN A 628 22.34 9.92 -3.24
N VAL A 629 22.08 8.76 -2.63
CA VAL A 629 22.37 7.43 -3.19
C VAL A 629 21.32 6.97 -4.18
N CYS A 630 20.07 7.44 -4.08
CA CYS A 630 18.95 6.99 -4.90
C CYS A 630 19.24 7.12 -6.40
N GLN A 631 20.00 8.15 -6.78
CA GLN A 631 20.40 8.40 -8.17
C GLN A 631 21.21 7.28 -8.80
N PHE A 632 21.85 6.42 -8.00
CA PHE A 632 22.62 5.26 -8.45
C PHE A 632 21.74 4.01 -8.55
N TYR A 633 20.70 3.91 -7.73
CA TYR A 633 19.87 2.71 -7.56
C TYR A 633 18.54 2.70 -8.32
N TRP A 634 18.10 3.83 -8.87
CA TRP A 634 16.76 3.93 -9.47
C TRP A 634 16.42 2.79 -10.45
N GLU A 635 17.39 2.27 -11.22
CA GLU A 635 17.17 1.14 -12.16
C GLU A 635 16.81 -0.19 -11.48
N ASN A 636 17.25 -0.41 -10.23
CA ASN A 636 16.96 -1.63 -9.47
C ASN A 636 15.45 -1.82 -9.31
N ALA A 637 14.70 -0.74 -9.08
CA ALA A 637 13.26 -0.80 -8.80
C ALA A 637 12.38 -0.68 -10.06
N ARG A 638 12.90 -1.01 -11.24
CA ARG A 638 12.16 -0.93 -12.51
C ARG A 638 10.86 -1.74 -12.52
N ASN A 639 10.85 -2.85 -11.77
CA ASN A 639 9.71 -3.76 -11.67
C ASN A 639 8.93 -3.61 -10.35
N THR A 640 9.30 -2.65 -9.50
CA THR A 640 8.64 -2.39 -8.23
C THR A 640 7.70 -1.20 -8.40
N PRO A 641 6.39 -1.34 -8.11
CA PRO A 641 5.45 -0.24 -8.18
C PRO A 641 5.76 0.88 -7.18
N PHE A 642 5.65 2.15 -7.62
CA PHE A 642 5.79 3.34 -6.77
C PHE A 642 4.53 4.20 -6.82
N PHE A 643 4.06 4.64 -5.65
CA PHE A 643 2.97 5.60 -5.48
C PHE A 643 3.46 6.81 -4.68
N ILE A 644 3.88 7.86 -5.38
CA ILE A 644 4.57 9.03 -4.81
C ILE A 644 3.57 10.15 -4.57
N ILE A 645 3.55 10.78 -3.39
CA ILE A 645 2.59 11.84 -3.05
C ILE A 645 3.34 13.10 -2.59
N LEU A 646 3.13 14.23 -3.28
CA LEU A 646 3.72 15.54 -2.94
C LEU A 646 2.67 16.66 -2.95
N GLY A 647 2.86 17.68 -2.12
CA GLY A 647 2.14 18.95 -2.20
C GLY A 647 2.85 19.91 -3.14
N GLN A 648 2.12 20.56 -4.05
CA GLN A 648 2.69 21.48 -5.04
C GLN A 648 3.49 22.63 -4.42
N LEU A 649 3.09 23.10 -3.25
CA LEU A 649 3.71 24.21 -2.51
C LEU A 649 4.44 23.71 -1.23
N ASP A 650 4.71 22.41 -1.10
CA ASP A 650 5.51 21.83 -0.01
C ASP A 650 7.01 21.94 -0.30
N ARG A 651 7.66 22.94 0.31
CA ARG A 651 9.11 23.19 0.22
C ARG A 651 9.57 23.21 -1.24
N ASP A 652 10.71 22.58 -1.54
CA ASP A 652 11.24 22.36 -2.88
C ASP A 652 11.14 20.88 -3.30
N THR A 653 10.22 20.11 -2.68
CA THR A 653 10.12 18.65 -2.87
C THR A 653 9.89 18.26 -4.33
N VAL A 654 9.01 18.96 -5.04
CA VAL A 654 8.76 18.74 -6.47
C VAL A 654 10.05 18.93 -7.27
N ALA A 655 10.73 20.07 -7.09
CA ALA A 655 11.97 20.41 -7.80
C ALA A 655 13.10 19.40 -7.52
N ARG A 656 13.24 18.94 -6.26
CA ARG A 656 14.28 17.96 -5.90
C ARG A 656 14.00 16.56 -6.46
N ASN A 657 12.73 16.20 -6.66
CA ASN A 657 12.33 14.90 -7.20
C ASN A 657 12.24 14.88 -8.75
N GLU A 658 12.22 16.03 -9.43
CA GLU A 658 12.01 16.12 -10.90
C GLU A 658 12.86 15.14 -11.70
N ARG A 659 14.14 14.96 -11.36
CA ARG A 659 15.05 14.07 -12.09
C ARG A 659 14.63 12.61 -12.00
N GLU A 660 14.29 12.11 -10.81
CA GLU A 660 13.92 10.70 -10.66
C GLU A 660 12.50 10.46 -11.15
N LEU A 661 11.57 11.40 -10.95
CA LEU A 661 10.24 11.35 -11.55
C LEU A 661 10.34 11.28 -13.08
N GLU A 662 11.14 12.13 -13.73
CA GLU A 662 11.35 12.09 -15.17
C GLU A 662 11.88 10.71 -15.63
N ARG A 663 12.84 10.14 -14.89
CA ARG A 663 13.39 8.81 -15.20
C ARG A 663 12.30 7.74 -15.11
N MET A 664 11.54 7.71 -14.02
CA MET A 664 10.47 6.72 -13.81
C MET A 664 9.39 6.85 -14.88
N MET A 665 8.98 8.08 -15.21
CA MET A 665 7.98 8.38 -16.25
C MET A 665 8.44 7.96 -17.66
N ARG A 666 9.74 8.06 -17.97
CA ARG A 666 10.27 7.73 -19.31
C ARG A 666 10.70 6.27 -19.46
N HIS A 667 11.11 5.61 -18.38
CA HIS A 667 11.75 4.30 -18.44
C HIS A 667 10.83 3.14 -18.04
N LYS A 668 9.52 3.26 -18.31
CA LYS A 668 8.52 2.18 -18.18
C LYS A 668 8.38 1.60 -16.76
N PHE A 669 8.62 2.41 -15.73
CA PHE A 669 8.32 2.00 -14.35
C PHE A 669 6.81 1.79 -14.20
N ASP A 670 6.38 1.05 -13.18
CA ASP A 670 5.02 1.20 -12.66
C ASP A 670 5.06 2.32 -11.60
N ALA A 671 4.83 3.56 -12.02
CA ALA A 671 4.94 4.73 -11.16
C ALA A 671 3.68 5.59 -11.27
N THR A 672 3.08 5.91 -10.14
CA THR A 672 2.00 6.88 -10.00
C THR A 672 2.48 8.02 -9.12
N TYR A 673 2.61 9.21 -9.70
CA TYR A 673 2.94 10.42 -8.95
C TYR A 673 1.70 11.29 -8.78
N VAL A 674 1.35 11.61 -7.54
CA VAL A 674 0.25 12.48 -7.16
C VAL A 674 0.80 13.82 -6.67
N GLU A 675 0.37 14.88 -7.33
CA GLU A 675 0.64 16.25 -6.92
C GLU A 675 -0.66 16.91 -6.44
N TYR A 676 -0.72 17.30 -5.17
CA TYR A 676 -1.85 18.05 -4.61
C TYR A 676 -1.73 19.54 -4.96
N ILE A 677 -2.71 20.04 -5.72
CA ILE A 677 -2.69 21.40 -6.29
C ILE A 677 -2.83 22.44 -5.18
N GLY A 678 -1.89 23.39 -5.14
CA GLY A 678 -1.92 24.49 -4.18
C GLY A 678 -1.70 24.10 -2.71
N SER A 679 -1.35 22.84 -2.44
CA SER A 679 -1.14 22.32 -1.07
C SER A 679 0.31 22.45 -0.62
N GLY A 680 0.48 22.86 0.64
CA GLY A 680 1.77 22.84 1.37
C GLY A 680 2.07 21.48 2.01
N PRO A 681 2.91 21.44 3.07
CA PRO A 681 3.10 20.24 3.88
C PRO A 681 1.77 19.76 4.48
N ASP A 682 1.46 18.47 4.32
CA ASP A 682 0.29 17.80 4.87
C ASP A 682 0.62 16.31 5.11
N SER A 683 -0.25 15.62 5.83
CA SER A 683 -0.34 14.16 5.93
C SER A 683 -0.80 13.49 4.63
N PHE A 684 -1.53 14.23 3.77
CA PHE A 684 -2.17 13.69 2.56
C PHE A 684 -3.09 12.47 2.81
N TYR A 685 -3.69 12.40 4.00
CA TYR A 685 -4.62 11.32 4.38
C TYR A 685 -5.79 11.15 3.39
N ALA A 686 -6.13 12.19 2.62
CA ALA A 686 -7.14 12.12 1.57
C ALA A 686 -6.83 11.05 0.49
N GLU A 687 -5.58 10.61 0.33
CA GLU A 687 -5.20 9.55 -0.61
C GLU A 687 -5.41 8.14 -0.05
N ILE A 688 -5.73 7.98 1.24
CA ILE A 688 -5.70 6.68 1.93
C ILE A 688 -6.55 5.61 1.22
N HIS A 689 -7.72 5.96 0.70
CA HIS A 689 -8.59 5.00 0.01
C HIS A 689 -7.99 4.53 -1.32
N THR A 690 -7.41 5.44 -2.10
CA THR A 690 -6.71 5.09 -3.35
C THR A 690 -5.50 4.20 -3.06
N LEU A 691 -4.77 4.48 -1.97
CA LEU A 691 -3.62 3.69 -1.57
C LEU A 691 -4.02 2.25 -1.24
N PHE A 692 -5.09 2.04 -0.47
CA PHE A 692 -5.57 0.68 -0.19
C PHE A 692 -6.15 -0.02 -1.42
N ASP A 693 -6.81 0.69 -2.33
CA ASP A 693 -7.23 0.13 -3.61
C ASP A 693 -6.02 -0.34 -4.43
N TRP A 694 -5.00 0.52 -4.57
CA TRP A 694 -3.75 0.21 -5.25
C TRP A 694 -3.00 -0.97 -4.62
N MET A 695 -2.77 -0.95 -3.30
CA MET A 695 -2.11 -2.04 -2.58
C MET A 695 -2.89 -3.37 -2.65
N SER A 696 -4.22 -3.33 -2.77
CA SER A 696 -5.03 -4.55 -2.86
C SER A 696 -4.81 -5.34 -4.16
N ARG A 697 -4.27 -4.68 -5.19
CA ARG A 697 -4.05 -5.22 -6.53
C ARG A 697 -2.64 -5.75 -6.76
N LEU A 698 -1.73 -5.49 -5.82
CA LEU A 698 -0.31 -5.74 -5.99
C LEU A 698 0.19 -6.92 -5.17
N GLN A 699 1.07 -7.68 -5.80
CA GLN A 699 1.89 -8.73 -5.23
C GLN A 699 3.27 -8.67 -5.90
N ARG A 700 4.35 -8.86 -5.15
CA ARG A 700 5.70 -8.90 -5.72
C ARG A 700 5.93 -10.20 -6.50
N SER A 701 6.84 -10.17 -7.48
CA SER A 701 7.28 -11.37 -8.19
C SER A 701 8.30 -12.15 -7.34
N ARG A 702 7.95 -13.33 -6.83
CA ARG A 702 8.84 -14.15 -5.98
C ARG A 702 10.11 -14.67 -6.67
N TRP A 703 10.06 -14.94 -7.98
CA TRP A 703 11.10 -15.69 -8.69
C TRP A 703 11.37 -15.08 -10.06
N PRO A 704 11.97 -13.86 -10.12
CA PRO A 704 12.34 -13.28 -11.40
C PRO A 704 13.38 -14.16 -12.10
N ARG A 705 13.24 -14.35 -13.41
CA ARG A 705 14.20 -15.14 -14.21
C ARG A 705 15.57 -14.47 -14.31
N ARG A 706 15.60 -13.15 -14.23
CA ARG A 706 16.80 -12.32 -14.33
C ARG A 706 16.80 -11.25 -13.25
N ILE A 707 17.96 -11.08 -12.61
CA ILE A 707 18.25 -10.02 -11.66
C ILE A 707 19.28 -9.10 -12.30
N ASP A 708 19.00 -7.79 -12.28
CA ASP A 708 19.94 -6.73 -12.66
C ASP A 708 19.88 -5.69 -11.53
N ALA A 709 20.91 -5.70 -10.70
CA ALA A 709 20.98 -4.90 -9.49
C ALA A 709 22.28 -4.11 -9.41
N LYS A 710 22.20 -2.96 -8.76
CA LYS A 710 23.34 -2.15 -8.36
C LYS A 710 23.47 -2.16 -6.85
N VAL A 711 24.70 -2.28 -6.39
CA VAL A 711 25.07 -2.38 -4.97
C VAL A 711 26.12 -1.32 -4.62
N LEU A 712 25.92 -0.60 -3.51
CA LEU A 712 26.94 0.25 -2.88
C LEU A 712 27.17 -0.05 -1.40
N ARG A 713 26.23 -0.73 -0.72
CA ARG A 713 26.33 -1.02 0.72
C ARG A 713 26.60 -2.51 0.98
N PRO A 714 27.32 -2.84 2.06
CA PRO A 714 27.54 -4.24 2.44
C PRO A 714 26.26 -5.00 2.81
N THR A 715 25.20 -4.30 3.21
CA THR A 715 23.90 -4.91 3.55
C THR A 715 23.04 -5.22 2.33
N GLU A 716 23.47 -4.83 1.12
CA GLU A 716 22.78 -5.09 -0.15
C GLU A 716 23.39 -6.32 -0.82
N ASN A 717 23.35 -7.45 -0.11
CA ASN A 717 23.97 -8.70 -0.53
C ASN A 717 22.95 -9.77 -0.92
N ARG A 718 21.65 -9.48 -0.84
CA ARG A 718 20.58 -10.41 -1.19
C ARG A 718 19.55 -9.73 -2.07
N PHE A 719 19.17 -10.41 -3.14
CA PHE A 719 18.12 -9.99 -4.07
C PHE A 719 17.35 -11.23 -4.51
N ASP A 720 16.08 -11.35 -4.12
CA ASP A 720 15.24 -12.50 -4.45
C ASP A 720 15.88 -13.86 -4.05
N TRP A 721 16.35 -14.63 -5.04
CA TRP A 721 17.02 -15.93 -4.88
C TRP A 721 18.55 -15.84 -4.92
N LEU A 722 19.12 -14.66 -5.16
CA LEU A 722 20.56 -14.42 -5.22
C LEU A 722 21.07 -13.92 -3.86
N GLU A 723 22.15 -14.53 -3.38
CA GLU A 723 22.92 -14.06 -2.23
C GLU A 723 24.40 -13.93 -2.63
N ILE A 724 25.04 -12.84 -2.21
CA ILE A 724 26.42 -12.47 -2.51
C ILE A 724 27.22 -12.58 -1.20
N GLY A 725 28.25 -13.42 -1.17
CA GLY A 725 29.00 -13.73 0.06
C GLY A 725 29.73 -12.53 0.67
N GLU A 726 30.58 -11.85 -0.10
CA GLU A 726 31.28 -10.63 0.36
C GLU A 726 31.06 -9.50 -0.66
N PRO A 727 30.08 -8.61 -0.46
CA PRO A 727 29.96 -7.42 -1.28
C PRO A 727 31.19 -6.51 -1.11
N PRO A 728 31.59 -5.74 -2.14
CA PRO A 728 32.79 -4.92 -2.09
C PRO A 728 32.72 -3.86 -0.98
N THR A 729 33.88 -3.56 -0.38
CA THR A 729 34.03 -2.52 0.64
C THR A 729 33.55 -1.17 0.10
N PRO A 730 32.85 -0.32 0.88
CA PRO A 730 32.16 0.84 0.34
C PRO A 730 33.11 1.78 -0.40
N ASN A 731 32.81 2.10 -1.65
CA ASN A 731 33.35 3.31 -2.28
C ASN A 731 32.71 4.52 -1.58
N ARG A 732 33.32 4.95 -0.46
CA ARG A 732 32.94 6.04 0.45
C ARG A 732 31.97 7.06 -0.17
N LEU A 733 30.69 6.94 0.18
CA LEU A 733 29.77 8.08 0.26
C LEU A 733 29.78 8.59 1.70
N VAL A 734 30.94 9.07 2.14
CA VAL A 734 31.01 9.94 3.32
C VAL A 734 31.24 11.33 2.75
N ARG A 735 30.29 12.24 2.99
CA ARG A 735 30.60 13.67 3.00
C ARG A 735 31.73 13.85 4.02
N ASN A 736 32.97 13.86 3.57
CA ASN A 736 34.07 14.32 4.42
C ASN A 736 33.76 15.79 4.77
N GLU A 737 34.09 16.20 5.99
CA GLU A 737 34.03 17.59 6.50
C GLU A 737 34.62 18.63 5.51
N SER A 738 35.42 18.20 4.52
CA SER A 738 36.00 18.98 3.43
C SER A 738 35.16 19.15 2.15
N ASN A 739 33.90 18.70 2.10
CA ASN A 739 32.97 18.94 0.95
C ASN A 739 33.48 18.44 -0.43
N ARG A 740 34.43 17.50 -0.47
CA ARG A 740 34.90 16.85 -1.72
C ARG A 740 33.96 15.72 -2.13
N LYS A 741 33.35 15.83 -3.30
CA LYS A 741 32.54 14.77 -3.94
C LYS A 741 33.43 13.60 -4.34
N THR A 742 33.43 12.49 -3.59
CA THR A 742 33.89 11.20 -4.10
C THR A 742 32.80 10.61 -5.00
N THR A 743 33.12 10.35 -6.27
CA THR A 743 32.21 9.61 -7.16
C THR A 743 32.16 8.16 -6.74
N ALA A 744 31.07 7.76 -6.08
CA ALA A 744 30.78 6.36 -5.86
C ALA A 744 30.45 5.67 -7.19
N LYS A 745 31.00 4.48 -7.40
CA LYS A 745 30.66 3.61 -8.54
C LYS A 745 29.95 2.38 -7.99
N PRO A 746 28.65 2.18 -8.29
CA PRO A 746 27.94 0.98 -7.88
C PRO A 746 28.52 -0.26 -8.56
N LEU A 747 28.62 -1.35 -7.81
CA LEU A 747 28.86 -2.67 -8.38
C LEU A 747 27.60 -3.09 -9.12
N LYS A 748 27.73 -3.53 -10.37
CA LYS A 748 26.63 -4.15 -11.12
C LYS A 748 26.63 -5.65 -10.86
N VAL A 749 25.45 -6.19 -10.60
CA VAL A 749 25.19 -7.59 -10.34
C VAL A 749 24.15 -8.06 -11.36
N GLU A 750 24.52 -9.05 -12.17
CA GLU A 750 23.61 -9.65 -13.16
C GLU A 750 23.56 -11.16 -12.90
N ALA A 751 22.37 -11.73 -12.78
CA ALA A 751 22.15 -13.16 -12.60
C ALA A 751 20.92 -13.63 -13.38
N GLU A 752 20.94 -14.86 -13.92
CA GLU A 752 19.86 -15.44 -14.72
C GLU A 752 19.79 -16.96 -14.47
N VAL A 753 18.59 -17.54 -14.41
CA VAL A 753 18.33 -18.98 -14.17
C VAL A 753 17.65 -19.63 -15.36
#